data_AF-A0AAU4JFK4-F1
#
_entry.id   AF-A0AAU4JFK4-F1
#
_cell.length_a   1.000
_cell.length_b   1.000
_cell.length_c   1.000
_cell.angle_alpha   90.00
_cell.angle_beta   90.00
_cell.angle_gamma   90.00
#
_symmetry.space_group_name_H-M   'P 1'
#
loop_
_entity.id
_entity.type
_entity.pdbx_description
1 polymer ?
#
loop_
_entity_poly.entity_id
_entity_poly.type
_entity_poly.pdbx_seq_one_letter_code
_entity_poly.pdbx_strand_id
1 'polypeptide(L)'
;MTAAPVVVCPDCDGMTFTLEPCRCTTYGDRFLADADVLGPRREAYRSCEQCRGAGSVAYPCYRCGRRGRRRAQLVVTVANLDTGAVASHQVVPGGLDPHRDPAGHWVVDLASRVRELAATVGAVLDEADAPSLWLDRQWRPDLPAALRHELEAHAILRADHAPWRLVLGRSTAPATVDPAARLARLCALADLLLLDLIVEARRQDAGFCWAIRYEVPGSPVPLGSPGWCRDLPEVLACTDVAKALNGLAERGLAAPARLLRPDSPRPPAAPAVDVDQLERRVLADCVDAAHGDELPGAQALWRNGRWWHTTLRAGEPVETLAEQPTGQVVRRVRVPVSRGYEPPDPPWLGEPVDSRPCPDCRPHSRLRACDCRLGGRAADPDCPHCCGAGLRPSALHCFTCGDTQRLHQTVLVTLTDLRHRVVHLAWQAGTPEVAPLVATQPGGKPVVQLPTRYRLGSWAAVLGARPDDLADADGGQQISKDLRDAYVTLPWAGADPVGEHVRSTGRGTPAGRLIVVATSPDAPPLAELLRLALGLDLALVVAVCDLRHNAADPLLADGLRWSVEVKPLDAPVRPDDFPYRPSLAAALAWCVECLTDTVAGAAPTDPTVPIPVPCSGPRAVADPEPELLRLAAQHAGQVVTVRFTRAGCTVHRHDDDGVSLLAEALDLRDLG
;
A
#
# COMPACT_ATOMS: atom_id res chain seq x y z
N MET A 1 19.41 -31.34 -15.29
CA MET A 1 18.25 -30.92 -14.47
C MET A 1 17.67 -32.16 -13.81
N THR A 2 17.78 -32.27 -12.49
CA THR A 2 17.09 -33.29 -11.70
C THR A 2 15.60 -32.97 -11.65
N ALA A 3 14.74 -33.99 -11.79
CA ALA A 3 13.29 -33.81 -11.68
C ALA A 3 12.94 -33.15 -10.33
N ALA A 4 11.95 -32.25 -10.33
CA ALA A 4 11.51 -31.59 -9.10
C ALA A 4 10.90 -32.63 -8.15
N PRO A 5 11.22 -32.59 -6.83
CA PRO A 5 10.62 -33.52 -5.87
C PRO A 5 9.13 -33.19 -5.73
N VAL A 6 8.27 -34.05 -6.27
CA VAL A 6 6.81 -33.93 -6.18
C VAL A 6 6.30 -34.88 -5.12
N VAL A 7 5.54 -34.34 -4.16
CA VAL A 7 4.90 -35.12 -3.09
C VAL A 7 3.38 -34.96 -3.16
N VAL A 8 2.67 -35.90 -2.53
CA VAL A 8 1.23 -35.77 -2.29
C VAL A 8 1.01 -34.52 -1.45
N CYS A 9 -0.02 -33.73 -1.80
CA CYS A 9 -0.32 -32.50 -1.06
C CYS A 9 -0.71 -32.85 0.38
N PRO A 10 0.08 -32.47 1.40
CA PRO A 10 -0.20 -32.82 2.79
C PRO A 10 -1.43 -32.10 3.35
N ASP A 11 -1.83 -30.99 2.71
CA ASP A 11 -3.00 -30.23 3.15
C ASP A 11 -4.32 -30.91 2.77
N CYS A 12 -4.34 -31.75 1.74
CA CYS A 12 -5.56 -32.41 1.25
C CYS A 12 -5.42 -33.91 1.05
N ASP A 13 -4.29 -34.50 1.44
CA ASP A 13 -3.95 -35.92 1.23
C ASP A 13 -4.21 -36.40 -0.22
N GLY A 14 -4.00 -35.51 -1.19
CA GLY A 14 -4.25 -35.79 -2.61
C GLY A 14 -5.70 -35.65 -3.07
N MET A 15 -6.64 -35.37 -2.18
CA MET A 15 -8.09 -35.29 -2.46
C MET A 15 -8.50 -34.06 -3.27
N THR A 16 -7.61 -33.09 -3.49
CA THR A 16 -7.83 -31.82 -4.24
C THR A 16 -8.75 -30.79 -3.56
N PHE A 17 -9.38 -31.15 -2.44
CA PHE A 17 -10.17 -30.28 -1.58
C PHE A 17 -9.85 -30.55 -0.11
N THR A 18 -10.10 -29.56 0.76
CA THR A 18 -9.98 -29.69 2.21
C THR A 18 -11.36 -29.55 2.84
N LEU A 19 -11.61 -30.31 3.91
CA LEU A 19 -12.76 -30.10 4.77
C LEU A 19 -12.31 -29.24 5.93
N GLU A 20 -12.65 -27.96 5.87
CA GLU A 20 -12.34 -27.04 6.96
C GLU A 20 -13.56 -26.92 7.87
N PRO A 21 -13.36 -26.81 9.20
CA PRO A 21 -14.44 -26.45 10.11
C PRO A 21 -15.08 -25.15 9.65
N CYS A 22 -16.40 -25.13 9.58
CA CYS A 22 -17.13 -23.92 9.30
C CYS A 22 -16.83 -22.89 10.40
N ARG A 23 -16.64 -21.62 10.02
CA ARG A 23 -16.43 -20.53 11.00
C ARG A 23 -17.50 -20.49 12.08
N CYS A 24 -18.72 -20.98 11.79
CA CYS A 24 -19.80 -21.04 12.76
C CYS A 24 -19.48 -21.88 14.01
N THR A 25 -18.61 -22.89 13.88
CA THR A 25 -18.17 -23.74 14.99
C THR A 25 -17.28 -22.99 15.99
N THR A 26 -16.67 -21.87 15.58
CA THR A 26 -15.90 -21.00 16.49
C THR A 26 -16.82 -20.32 17.50
N TYR A 27 -18.02 -19.95 17.05
CA TYR A 27 -19.02 -19.21 17.82
C TYR A 27 -20.04 -20.12 18.50
N GLY A 28 -20.22 -21.34 17.98
CA GLY A 28 -21.19 -22.33 18.45
C GLY A 28 -22.58 -22.14 17.84
N ASP A 29 -23.58 -22.83 18.37
CA ASP A 29 -24.99 -22.74 17.91
C ASP A 29 -25.72 -21.47 18.37
N ARG A 30 -25.00 -20.37 18.60
CA ARG A 30 -25.57 -19.09 19.02
C ARG A 30 -25.66 -18.14 17.84
N PHE A 31 -26.79 -17.44 17.73
CA PHE A 31 -26.94 -16.37 16.75
C PHE A 31 -26.03 -15.17 17.08
N LEU A 32 -25.96 -14.74 18.35
CA LEU A 32 -25.07 -13.68 18.83
C LEU A 32 -23.87 -14.29 19.58
N ALA A 33 -22.64 -13.96 19.18
CA ALA A 33 -21.42 -14.50 19.78
C ALA A 33 -20.34 -13.44 20.02
N ASP A 34 -19.59 -13.55 21.12
CA ASP A 34 -18.48 -12.64 21.41
C ASP A 34 -17.21 -13.02 20.62
N ALA A 35 -16.58 -12.02 20.00
CA ALA A 35 -15.37 -12.20 19.17
C ALA A 35 -14.12 -12.51 19.99
N ASP A 36 -14.05 -11.97 21.21
CA ASP A 36 -12.86 -11.98 22.06
C ASP A 36 -12.73 -13.29 22.87
N VAL A 37 -13.73 -14.19 22.75
CA VAL A 37 -13.73 -15.51 23.36
C VAL A 37 -13.40 -16.56 22.28
N LEU A 38 -12.14 -16.62 21.87
CA LEU A 38 -11.63 -17.73 21.07
C LEU A 38 -11.50 -18.97 21.97
N GLY A 39 -12.62 -19.68 22.15
CA GLY A 39 -12.68 -20.94 22.88
C GLY A 39 -12.46 -22.16 21.99
N PRO A 40 -12.41 -23.37 22.58
CA PRO A 40 -12.43 -24.61 21.81
C PRO A 40 -13.67 -24.67 20.92
N ARG A 41 -13.56 -25.36 19.78
CA ARG A 41 -14.64 -25.51 18.79
C ARG A 41 -15.92 -26.05 19.46
N ARG A 42 -17.06 -25.48 19.08
CA ARG A 42 -18.40 -25.78 19.63
C ARG A 42 -19.30 -26.42 18.57
N GLU A 43 -20.48 -26.86 18.97
CA GLU A 43 -21.54 -27.37 18.07
C GLU A 43 -21.83 -26.35 16.97
N ALA A 44 -22.01 -26.82 15.73
CA ALA A 44 -22.22 -25.97 14.57
C ALA A 44 -23.56 -25.22 14.65
N TYR A 45 -23.59 -24.00 14.15
CA TYR A 45 -24.83 -23.23 14.03
C TYR A 45 -25.79 -23.90 13.05
N ARG A 46 -26.97 -24.29 13.55
CA ARG A 46 -27.96 -25.08 12.79
C ARG A 46 -28.44 -24.37 11.54
N SER A 47 -28.62 -23.05 11.62
CA SER A 47 -29.06 -22.20 10.50
C SER A 47 -27.89 -21.59 9.74
N CYS A 48 -26.70 -22.18 9.81
CA CYS A 48 -25.53 -21.62 9.13
C CYS A 48 -25.72 -21.59 7.61
N GLU A 49 -25.60 -20.41 7.00
CA GLU A 49 -25.78 -20.24 5.56
C GLU A 49 -24.69 -20.92 4.71
N GLN A 50 -23.51 -21.14 5.29
CA GLN A 50 -22.39 -21.80 4.61
C GLN A 50 -22.44 -23.32 4.70
N CYS A 51 -22.52 -23.88 5.91
CA CYS A 51 -22.45 -25.32 6.13
C CYS A 51 -23.82 -25.99 6.34
N ARG A 52 -24.91 -25.22 6.44
CA ARG A 52 -26.27 -25.72 6.68
C ARG A 52 -26.36 -26.69 7.87
N GLY A 53 -25.67 -26.35 8.97
CA GLY A 53 -25.59 -27.18 10.18
C GLY A 53 -24.58 -28.33 10.15
N ALA A 54 -23.89 -28.60 9.03
CA ALA A 54 -22.91 -29.70 8.94
C ALA A 54 -21.62 -29.47 9.74
N GLY A 55 -21.30 -28.21 10.09
CA GLY A 55 -20.10 -27.85 10.85
C GLY A 55 -18.79 -27.86 10.07
N SER A 56 -18.79 -28.30 8.81
CA SER A 56 -17.64 -28.26 7.90
C SER A 56 -18.04 -27.73 6.53
N VAL A 57 -17.10 -27.10 5.83
CA VAL A 57 -17.26 -26.66 4.44
C VAL A 57 -16.11 -27.22 3.62
N ALA A 58 -16.44 -27.77 2.45
CA ALA A 58 -15.43 -28.21 1.50
C ALA A 58 -14.91 -27.01 0.72
N TYR A 59 -13.61 -26.74 0.84
CA TYR A 59 -12.93 -25.74 0.03
C TYR A 59 -12.00 -26.42 -0.97
N PRO A 60 -11.92 -25.92 -2.21
CA PRO A 60 -10.86 -26.35 -3.11
C PRO A 60 -9.51 -26.13 -2.44
N CYS A 61 -8.61 -27.12 -2.54
CA CYS A 61 -7.30 -27.00 -1.92
C CYS A 61 -6.49 -25.95 -2.69
N TYR A 62 -6.45 -24.73 -2.14
CA TYR A 62 -5.76 -23.59 -2.73
C TYR A 62 -4.23 -23.80 -2.74
N ARG A 63 -3.72 -24.56 -1.76
CA ARG A 63 -2.28 -24.90 -1.63
C ARG A 63 -1.73 -25.71 -2.79
N CYS A 64 -2.53 -26.60 -3.38
CA CYS A 64 -2.12 -27.39 -4.56
C CYS A 64 -2.86 -26.98 -5.84
N GLY A 65 -3.66 -25.91 -5.82
CA GLY A 65 -4.47 -25.50 -6.97
C GLY A 65 -5.37 -26.62 -7.51
N ARG A 66 -5.94 -27.44 -6.61
CA ARG A 66 -6.76 -28.64 -6.95
C ARG A 66 -6.03 -29.78 -7.67
N ARG A 67 -4.70 -29.86 -7.57
CA ARG A 67 -3.90 -30.90 -8.26
C ARG A 67 -3.60 -32.14 -7.41
N GLY A 68 -3.80 -32.06 -6.08
CA GLY A 68 -3.51 -33.14 -5.13
C GLY A 68 -2.01 -33.43 -4.93
N ARG A 69 -1.13 -32.70 -5.62
CA ARG A 69 0.32 -32.84 -5.56
C ARG A 69 0.97 -31.47 -5.50
N ARG A 70 2.13 -31.38 -4.85
CA ARG A 70 2.90 -30.15 -4.70
C ARG A 70 4.39 -30.40 -4.90
N ARG A 71 5.09 -29.36 -5.34
CA ARG A 71 6.54 -29.38 -5.55
C ARG A 71 7.25 -28.98 -4.26
N ALA A 72 8.05 -29.89 -3.70
CA ALA A 72 8.87 -29.64 -2.52
C ALA A 72 10.20 -28.97 -2.91
N GLN A 73 10.12 -27.82 -3.57
CA GLN A 73 11.29 -27.03 -3.98
C GLN A 73 11.07 -25.57 -3.58
N LEU A 74 12.06 -25.00 -2.92
CA LEU A 74 12.18 -23.56 -2.71
C LEU A 74 13.44 -23.07 -3.42
N VAL A 75 13.39 -21.90 -4.04
CA VAL A 75 14.56 -21.23 -4.61
C VAL A 75 14.74 -19.91 -3.89
N VAL A 76 15.90 -19.73 -3.26
CA VAL A 76 16.28 -18.44 -2.67
C VAL A 76 17.27 -17.78 -3.61
N THR A 77 16.95 -16.57 -4.04
CA THR A 77 17.73 -15.80 -5.01
C THR A 77 18.14 -14.49 -4.37
N VAL A 78 19.43 -14.19 -4.38
CA VAL A 78 19.95 -12.88 -4.03
C VAL A 78 20.32 -12.15 -5.30
N ALA A 79 19.90 -10.89 -5.42
CA ALA A 79 20.22 -10.06 -6.56
C ALA A 79 20.77 -8.69 -6.13
N ASN A 80 21.79 -8.23 -6.84
CA ASN A 80 22.30 -6.87 -6.71
C ASN A 80 21.57 -5.97 -7.72
N LEU A 81 20.76 -5.04 -7.21
CA LEU A 81 19.95 -4.13 -8.02
C LEU A 81 20.80 -3.26 -8.95
N ASP A 82 21.96 -2.77 -8.48
CA ASP A 82 22.77 -1.82 -9.24
C ASP A 82 23.52 -2.50 -10.41
N THR A 83 23.90 -3.78 -10.24
CA THR A 83 24.72 -4.52 -11.22
C THR A 83 23.93 -5.55 -12.04
N GLY A 84 22.75 -5.95 -11.58
CA GLY A 84 21.96 -7.05 -12.12
C GLY A 84 22.57 -8.43 -11.91
N ALA A 85 23.59 -8.56 -11.07
CA ALA A 85 24.16 -9.85 -10.70
C ALA A 85 23.17 -10.64 -9.83
N VAL A 86 23.04 -11.93 -10.11
CA VAL A 86 22.05 -12.83 -9.48
C VAL A 86 22.72 -14.14 -9.12
N ALA A 87 22.48 -14.63 -7.91
CA ALA A 87 22.86 -15.95 -7.48
C ALA A 87 21.70 -16.62 -6.73
N SER A 88 21.39 -17.86 -7.12
CA SER A 88 20.31 -18.63 -6.53
C SER A 88 20.81 -19.90 -5.87
N HIS A 89 20.12 -20.31 -4.82
CA HIS A 89 20.28 -21.60 -4.17
C HIS A 89 18.97 -22.37 -4.18
N GLN A 90 19.03 -23.62 -4.64
CA GLN A 90 17.91 -24.55 -4.61
C GLN A 90 17.87 -25.28 -3.27
N VAL A 91 16.71 -25.22 -2.62
CA VAL A 91 16.41 -25.91 -1.37
C VAL A 91 15.44 -27.06 -1.67
N VAL A 92 15.89 -28.29 -1.44
CA VAL A 92 15.15 -29.54 -1.68
C VAL A 92 15.37 -30.53 -0.53
N PRO A 93 14.47 -31.51 -0.34
CA PRO A 93 14.66 -32.57 0.65
C PRO A 93 16.00 -33.30 0.47
N GLY A 94 16.63 -33.65 1.58
CA GLY A 94 17.93 -34.31 1.67
C GLY A 94 19.14 -33.38 1.60
N GLY A 95 18.94 -32.12 1.21
CA GLY A 95 20.00 -31.10 1.08
C GLY A 95 19.96 -30.01 2.16
N LEU A 96 19.23 -30.23 3.25
CA LEU A 96 19.09 -29.26 4.35
C LEU A 96 20.18 -29.47 5.40
N ASP A 97 20.52 -28.41 6.15
CA ASP A 97 21.41 -28.44 7.31
C ASP A 97 20.68 -28.01 8.60
N PRO A 98 19.91 -28.91 9.23
CA PRO A 98 19.08 -28.55 10.36
C PRO A 98 19.86 -28.46 11.66
N HIS A 99 19.56 -27.46 12.48
CA HIS A 99 20.09 -27.31 13.83
C HIS A 99 18.95 -27.01 14.81
N ARG A 100 19.27 -26.98 16.11
CA ARG A 100 18.30 -26.59 17.14
C ARG A 100 18.35 -25.10 17.41
N ASP A 101 17.20 -24.45 17.40
CA ASP A 101 17.05 -23.07 17.86
C ASP A 101 17.13 -22.97 19.41
N PRO A 102 17.16 -21.77 20.00
CA PRO A 102 17.18 -21.59 21.46
C PRO A 102 15.96 -22.19 22.19
N ALA A 103 14.84 -22.41 21.50
CA ALA A 103 13.64 -23.05 22.03
C ALA A 103 13.67 -24.59 21.86
N GLY A 104 14.73 -25.14 21.27
CA GLY A 104 14.92 -26.57 21.05
C GLY A 104 14.20 -27.14 19.83
N HIS A 105 13.62 -26.31 18.96
CA HIS A 105 13.01 -26.71 17.70
C HIS A 105 14.05 -26.95 16.61
N TRP A 106 13.78 -27.91 15.72
CA TRP A 106 14.61 -28.14 14.54
C TRP A 106 14.29 -27.11 13.46
N VAL A 107 15.29 -26.34 13.07
CA VAL A 107 15.18 -25.27 12.08
C VAL A 107 16.29 -25.37 11.06
N VAL A 108 16.01 -24.89 9.86
CA VAL A 108 17.01 -24.65 8.81
C VAL A 108 17.06 -23.15 8.61
N ASP A 109 18.14 -22.53 9.07
CA ASP A 109 18.40 -21.11 8.85
C ASP A 109 19.11 -20.94 7.50
N LEU A 110 18.50 -20.19 6.59
CA LEU A 110 19.09 -19.91 5.28
C LEU A 110 19.91 -18.61 5.29
N ALA A 111 20.07 -17.92 6.43
CA ALA A 111 20.83 -16.68 6.54
C ALA A 111 22.30 -16.83 6.16
N SER A 112 22.95 -17.94 6.54
CA SER A 112 24.33 -18.24 6.10
C SER A 112 24.39 -18.34 4.57
N ARG A 113 23.46 -19.06 3.96
CA ARG A 113 23.37 -19.22 2.51
C ARG A 113 23.06 -17.90 1.81
N VAL A 114 22.14 -17.09 2.35
CA VAL A 114 21.84 -15.75 1.83
C VAL A 114 23.08 -14.86 1.86
N ARG A 115 23.87 -14.89 2.94
CA ARG A 115 25.14 -14.14 3.02
C ARG A 115 26.18 -14.62 2.00
N GLU A 116 26.29 -15.93 1.77
CA GLU A 116 27.17 -16.48 0.74
C GLU A 116 26.74 -16.03 -0.68
N LEU A 117 25.44 -16.08 -0.97
CA LEU A 117 24.89 -15.60 -2.24
C LEU A 117 25.10 -14.09 -2.40
N ALA A 118 24.90 -13.31 -1.34
CA ALA A 118 25.15 -11.86 -1.33
C ALA A 118 26.62 -11.53 -1.61
N ALA A 119 27.55 -12.23 -0.98
CA ALA A 119 28.97 -12.10 -1.25
C ALA A 119 29.31 -12.46 -2.72
N THR A 120 28.65 -13.48 -3.28
CA THR A 120 28.83 -13.90 -4.67
C THR A 120 28.40 -12.82 -5.67
N VAL A 121 27.32 -12.08 -5.38
CA VAL A 121 26.81 -11.01 -6.26
C VAL A 121 27.31 -9.61 -5.88
N GLY A 122 28.16 -9.50 -4.85
CA GLY A 122 28.65 -8.23 -4.32
C GLY A 122 27.54 -7.33 -3.78
N ALA A 123 26.52 -7.91 -3.14
CA ALA A 123 25.41 -7.18 -2.55
C ALA A 123 25.56 -7.05 -1.02
N VAL A 124 25.20 -5.87 -0.53
CA VAL A 124 24.91 -5.61 0.88
C VAL A 124 23.40 -5.74 1.07
N LEU A 125 23.02 -6.53 2.07
CA LEU A 125 21.64 -6.84 2.42
C LEU A 125 21.28 -6.24 3.78
N ASP A 126 19.98 -6.07 4.02
CA ASP A 126 19.46 -5.91 5.37
C ASP A 126 19.39 -7.29 6.05
N GLU A 127 19.76 -7.39 7.33
CA GLU A 127 19.89 -8.68 8.04
C GLU A 127 18.54 -9.38 8.27
N ALA A 128 17.42 -8.64 8.18
CA ALA A 128 16.08 -9.13 8.47
C ALA A 128 15.47 -10.04 7.38
N ASP A 129 16.06 -10.11 6.18
CA ASP A 129 15.41 -10.69 4.99
C ASP A 129 15.69 -12.19 4.76
N ALA A 130 16.39 -12.86 5.68
CA ALA A 130 16.75 -14.27 5.51
C ALA A 130 15.60 -15.22 5.86
N PRO A 131 15.19 -16.13 4.94
CA PRO A 131 14.14 -17.10 5.22
C PRO A 131 14.62 -18.22 6.17
N SER A 132 13.74 -18.67 7.07
CA SER A 132 13.95 -19.87 7.90
C SER A 132 12.89 -20.93 7.64
N LEU A 133 13.28 -22.20 7.71
CA LEU A 133 12.35 -23.34 7.59
C LEU A 133 12.24 -24.06 8.92
N TRP A 134 11.02 -24.21 9.40
CA TRP A 134 10.73 -24.95 10.62
C TRP A 134 10.42 -26.39 10.25
N LEU A 135 11.19 -27.33 10.78
CA LEU A 135 10.96 -28.76 10.57
C LEU A 135 9.85 -29.27 11.49
N ASP A 136 9.28 -30.43 11.14
CA ASP A 136 8.31 -31.08 12.01
C ASP A 136 8.97 -31.49 13.34
N ARG A 137 8.20 -31.48 14.43
CA ARG A 137 8.66 -31.92 15.76
C ARG A 137 9.11 -33.39 15.75
N GLN A 138 8.62 -34.19 14.82
CA GLN A 138 9.01 -35.59 14.62
C GLN A 138 10.37 -35.74 13.93
N TRP A 139 10.88 -34.72 13.23
CA TRP A 139 12.14 -34.81 12.50
C TRP A 139 13.31 -35.09 13.45
N ARG A 140 14.14 -36.08 13.12
CA ARG A 140 15.40 -36.36 13.84
C ARG A 140 16.48 -36.77 12.83
N PRO A 141 17.77 -36.51 13.11
CA PRO A 141 18.86 -36.84 12.20
C PRO A 141 19.05 -38.35 12.01
N ASP A 142 18.60 -39.17 12.95
CA ASP A 142 18.69 -40.65 12.95
C ASP A 142 17.51 -41.34 12.25
N LEU A 143 16.49 -40.59 11.79
CA LEU A 143 15.39 -41.19 11.03
C LEU A 143 15.88 -41.79 9.70
N PRO A 144 15.21 -42.84 9.19
CA PRO A 144 15.45 -43.34 7.84
C PRO A 144 15.32 -42.20 6.81
N ALA A 145 16.22 -42.19 5.82
CA ALA A 145 16.33 -41.11 4.84
C ALA A 145 15.00 -40.78 4.14
N ALA A 146 14.18 -41.79 3.81
CA ALA A 146 12.87 -41.59 3.18
C ALA A 146 11.91 -40.77 4.07
N LEU A 147 11.77 -41.13 5.34
CA LEU A 147 10.91 -40.42 6.29
C LEU A 147 11.46 -39.02 6.58
N ARG A 148 12.78 -38.89 6.67
CA ARG A 148 13.45 -37.60 6.84
C ARG A 148 13.15 -36.65 5.67
N HIS A 149 13.31 -37.12 4.43
CA HIS A 149 13.05 -36.32 3.23
C HIS A 149 11.56 -35.97 3.09
N GLU A 150 10.64 -36.83 3.53
CA GLU A 150 9.21 -36.51 3.58
C GLU A 150 8.91 -35.35 4.54
N LEU A 151 9.46 -35.39 5.76
CA LEU A 151 9.29 -34.31 6.74
C LEU A 151 9.93 -33.00 6.29
N GLU A 152 11.07 -33.08 5.62
CA GLU A 152 11.73 -31.91 5.00
C GLU A 152 10.91 -31.35 3.83
N ALA A 153 10.30 -32.21 3.01
CA ALA A 153 9.38 -31.80 1.96
C ALA A 153 8.19 -31.02 2.53
N HIS A 154 7.60 -31.50 3.63
CA HIS A 154 6.52 -30.78 4.32
C HIS A 154 6.96 -29.41 4.83
N ALA A 155 8.18 -29.29 5.37
CA ALA A 155 8.72 -28.02 5.82
C ALA A 155 8.86 -27.01 4.67
N ILE A 156 9.40 -27.46 3.52
CA ILE A 156 9.50 -26.63 2.30
C ILE A 156 8.11 -26.20 1.81
N LEU A 157 7.15 -27.14 1.77
CA LEU A 157 5.78 -26.85 1.35
C LEU A 157 5.02 -25.87 2.27
N ARG A 158 5.36 -25.81 3.56
CA ARG A 158 4.80 -24.78 4.46
C ARG A 158 5.37 -23.38 4.18
N ALA A 159 6.59 -23.31 3.65
CA ALA A 159 7.24 -22.06 3.27
C ALA A 159 6.93 -21.60 1.83
N ASP A 160 6.19 -22.39 1.05
CA ASP A 160 5.79 -22.20 -0.36
C ASP A 160 4.67 -21.16 -0.58
N HIS A 161 4.51 -20.18 0.32
CA HIS A 161 3.74 -18.97 -0.04
C HIS A 161 4.50 -18.10 -1.05
N ALA A 162 5.83 -18.25 -1.08
CA ALA A 162 6.73 -17.71 -2.09
C ALA A 162 7.75 -18.82 -2.46
N PRO A 163 7.42 -19.71 -3.42
CA PRO A 163 8.31 -20.81 -3.87
C PRO A 163 9.65 -20.31 -4.40
N TRP A 164 9.65 -19.10 -4.98
CA TRP A 164 10.82 -18.40 -5.44
C TRP A 164 10.94 -17.10 -4.63
N ARG A 165 11.90 -17.06 -3.71
CA ARG A 165 12.17 -15.91 -2.85
C ARG A 165 13.28 -15.08 -3.46
N LEU A 166 13.00 -13.81 -3.66
CA LEU A 166 13.98 -12.81 -4.06
C LEU A 166 14.37 -11.96 -2.86
N VAL A 167 15.67 -11.85 -2.61
CA VAL A 167 16.27 -10.93 -1.64
C VAL A 167 17.07 -9.90 -2.44
N LEU A 168 16.65 -8.64 -2.36
CA LEU A 168 17.27 -7.54 -3.08
C LEU A 168 18.35 -6.88 -2.23
N GLY A 169 19.52 -6.68 -2.82
CA GLY A 169 20.60 -5.91 -2.23
C GLY A 169 21.13 -4.85 -3.15
N ARG A 170 22.01 -4.00 -2.60
CA ARG A 170 22.75 -2.98 -3.35
C ARG A 170 24.24 -3.16 -3.17
N SER A 171 25.03 -2.58 -4.06
CA SER A 171 26.50 -2.66 -4.01
C SER A 171 27.09 -1.91 -2.82
N THR A 172 26.33 -0.94 -2.29
CA THR A 172 26.70 -0.14 -1.12
C THR A 172 25.66 -0.28 -0.04
N ALA A 173 26.12 -0.39 1.22
CA ALA A 173 25.24 -0.33 2.37
C ALA A 173 24.41 0.97 2.35
N PRO A 174 23.12 0.93 2.72
CA PRO A 174 22.40 2.16 2.99
C PRO A 174 23.11 2.94 4.10
N ALA A 175 23.09 4.27 4.00
CA ALA A 175 23.65 5.10 5.06
C ALA A 175 22.92 4.83 6.37
N THR A 176 23.67 4.62 7.46
CA THR A 176 23.10 4.45 8.80
C THR A 176 22.23 5.65 9.12
N VAL A 177 20.95 5.39 9.43
CA VAL A 177 20.02 6.45 9.81
C VAL A 177 20.34 6.89 11.22
N ASP A 178 20.76 8.14 11.40
CA ASP A 178 20.83 8.76 12.72
C ASP A 178 19.40 9.05 13.23
N PRO A 179 18.94 8.39 14.32
CA PRO A 179 17.60 8.60 14.87
C PRO A 179 17.34 10.06 15.26
N ALA A 180 18.35 10.78 15.76
CA ALA A 180 18.20 12.17 16.18
C ALA A 180 17.98 13.08 14.95
N ALA A 181 18.80 12.92 13.91
CA ALA A 181 18.60 13.63 12.63
C ALA A 181 17.25 13.27 11.98
N ARG A 182 16.82 11.99 12.05
CA ARG A 182 15.51 11.56 11.55
C ARG A 182 14.38 12.26 12.29
N LEU A 183 14.40 12.27 13.61
CA LEU A 183 13.38 12.92 14.42
C LEU A 183 13.37 14.44 14.20
N ALA A 184 14.53 15.09 14.16
CA ALA A 184 14.62 16.52 13.86
C ALA A 184 14.03 16.86 12.48
N ARG A 185 14.27 16.02 11.46
CA ARG A 185 13.66 16.17 10.14
C ARG A 185 12.13 16.04 10.18
N LEU A 186 11.62 15.06 10.93
CA LEU A 186 10.17 14.87 11.07
C LEU A 186 9.52 16.04 11.81
N CYS A 187 10.15 16.56 12.88
CA CYS A 187 9.68 17.75 13.59
C CYS A 187 9.64 18.99 12.68
N ALA A 188 10.72 19.24 11.93
CA ALA A 188 10.81 20.35 10.99
C ALA A 188 9.73 20.28 9.91
N LEU A 189 9.43 19.06 9.43
CA LEU A 189 8.39 18.86 8.44
C LEU A 189 6.98 19.01 9.06
N ALA A 190 6.77 18.62 10.32
CA ALA A 190 5.50 18.86 11.03
C ALA A 190 5.16 20.36 11.05
N ASP A 191 6.15 21.19 11.39
CA ASP A 191 5.99 22.66 11.41
C ASP A 191 5.76 23.23 10.00
N LEU A 192 6.44 22.72 8.97
CA LEU A 192 6.21 23.11 7.57
C LEU A 192 4.81 22.73 7.07
N LEU A 193 4.32 21.54 7.42
CA LEU A 193 3.04 21.03 6.97
C LEU A 193 1.87 21.50 7.85
N LEU A 194 2.15 22.20 8.95
CA LEU A 194 1.17 22.57 9.96
C LEU A 194 0.40 21.33 10.45
N LEU A 195 1.15 20.28 10.82
CA LEU A 195 0.65 19.02 11.37
C LEU A 195 1.26 18.80 12.76
N ASP A 196 0.64 17.92 13.53
CA ASP A 196 1.28 17.39 14.74
C ASP A 196 2.11 16.18 14.35
N LEU A 197 3.36 16.12 14.82
CA LEU A 197 4.11 14.86 14.84
C LEU A 197 3.87 14.19 16.20
N ILE A 198 3.34 12.98 16.16
CA ILE A 198 3.03 12.18 17.34
C ILE A 198 4.08 11.09 17.49
N VAL A 199 4.67 11.01 18.68
CA VAL A 199 5.43 9.85 19.17
C VAL A 199 4.57 9.19 20.25
N GLU A 200 4.17 7.95 20.03
CA GLU A 200 3.29 7.20 20.93
C GLU A 200 3.97 5.94 21.43
N ALA A 201 3.88 5.71 22.74
CA ALA A 201 4.15 4.41 23.36
C ALA A 201 2.83 3.86 23.88
N ARG A 202 2.46 2.66 23.44
CA ARG A 202 1.26 1.95 23.91
C ARG A 202 1.66 0.66 24.58
N ARG A 203 1.03 0.34 25.70
CA ARG A 203 1.29 -0.89 26.44
C ARG A 203 0.71 -2.09 25.69
N GLN A 204 1.51 -3.13 25.50
CA GLN A 204 1.11 -4.39 24.88
C GLN A 204 1.84 -5.55 25.56
N ASP A 205 1.06 -6.48 26.11
CA ASP A 205 1.55 -7.59 26.95
C ASP A 205 2.48 -7.07 28.08
N ALA A 206 3.73 -7.55 28.11
CA ALA A 206 4.74 -7.16 29.10
C ALA A 206 5.60 -5.95 28.70
N GLY A 207 5.33 -5.33 27.54
CA GLY A 207 6.18 -4.26 26.99
C GLY A 207 5.40 -3.10 26.39
N PHE A 208 6.11 -2.31 25.59
CA PHE A 208 5.55 -1.19 24.84
C PHE A 208 5.75 -1.41 23.34
N CYS A 209 4.78 -0.95 22.57
CA CYS A 209 4.88 -0.78 21.14
C CYS A 209 4.88 0.70 20.78
N TRP A 210 5.82 1.09 19.92
CA TRP A 210 6.06 2.48 19.55
C TRP A 210 5.54 2.81 18.15
N ALA A 211 5.02 4.02 17.98
CA ALA A 211 4.69 4.58 16.66
C ALA A 211 5.05 6.05 16.54
N ILE A 212 5.43 6.43 15.33
CA ILE A 212 5.65 7.82 14.91
C ILE A 212 4.77 8.12 13.70
N ARG A 213 4.01 9.21 13.75
CA ARG A 213 3.07 9.58 12.68
C ARG A 213 2.72 11.05 12.69
N TYR A 214 2.25 11.55 11.56
CA TYR A 214 1.59 12.85 11.50
C TYR A 214 0.08 12.71 11.77
N GLU A 215 -0.47 13.74 12.42
CA GLU A 215 -1.89 13.92 12.62
C GLU A 215 -2.30 15.37 12.31
N VAL A 216 -3.54 15.55 11.87
CA VAL A 216 -4.15 16.88 11.86
C VAL A 216 -4.52 17.24 13.31
N PRO A 217 -4.28 18.47 13.79
CA PRO A 217 -4.66 18.86 15.16
C PRO A 217 -6.11 18.52 15.50
N GLY A 218 -6.32 17.95 16.68
CA GLY A 218 -7.63 17.50 17.13
C GLY A 218 -8.07 16.15 16.56
N SER A 219 -7.19 15.41 15.86
CA SER A 219 -7.45 14.02 15.48
C SER A 219 -7.58 13.13 16.73
N PRO A 220 -8.54 12.18 16.76
CA PRO A 220 -8.64 11.23 17.86
C PRO A 220 -7.45 10.26 17.87
N VAL A 221 -7.16 9.67 19.03
CA VAL A 221 -6.13 8.63 19.13
C VAL A 221 -6.59 7.39 18.35
N PRO A 222 -5.75 6.82 17.46
CA PRO A 222 -6.13 5.65 16.66
C PRO A 222 -6.46 4.44 17.52
N LEU A 223 -7.52 3.71 17.12
CA LEU A 223 -7.96 2.50 17.82
C LEU A 223 -7.01 1.31 17.65
N GLY A 224 -6.25 1.25 16.56
CA GLY A 224 -5.30 0.17 16.29
C GLY A 224 -4.04 0.27 17.15
N SER A 225 -3.49 -0.87 17.56
CA SER A 225 -2.16 -0.90 18.19
C SER A 225 -1.10 -0.44 17.17
N PRO A 226 -0.09 0.32 17.61
CA PRO A 226 1.02 0.69 16.76
C PRO A 226 1.78 -0.56 16.27
N GLY A 227 2.59 -0.39 15.22
CA GLY A 227 3.49 -1.45 14.75
C GLY A 227 4.42 -1.94 15.87
N TRP A 228 4.90 -3.17 15.76
CA TRP A 228 5.71 -3.79 16.81
C TRP A 228 7.16 -3.32 16.71
N CYS A 229 7.46 -2.17 17.31
CA CYS A 229 8.82 -1.68 17.58
C CYS A 229 9.01 -1.58 19.10
N ARG A 230 10.17 -2.02 19.60
CA ARG A 230 10.46 -2.21 21.03
C ARG A 230 10.86 -0.92 21.73
N ASP A 231 11.54 -0.04 21.01
CA ASP A 231 12.06 1.23 21.52
C ASP A 231 11.94 2.37 20.50
N LEU A 232 12.20 3.61 20.97
CA LEU A 232 12.11 4.80 20.13
C LEU A 232 13.16 4.84 18.99
N PRO A 233 14.43 4.47 19.19
CA PRO A 233 15.41 4.39 18.12
C PRO A 233 15.02 3.43 16.99
N GLU A 234 14.48 2.24 17.31
CA GLU A 234 14.05 1.23 16.34
C GLU A 234 12.89 1.77 15.46
N VAL A 235 11.89 2.42 16.07
CA VAL A 235 10.79 3.01 15.29
C VAL A 235 11.26 4.18 14.42
N LEU A 236 12.25 4.97 14.88
CA LEU A 236 12.84 6.05 14.10
C LEU A 236 13.64 5.52 12.91
N ALA A 237 14.39 4.43 13.08
CA ALA A 237 15.14 3.80 12.00
C ALA A 237 14.21 3.31 10.88
N CYS A 238 13.03 2.78 11.23
CA CYS A 238 12.08 2.23 10.26
C CYS A 238 10.96 3.18 9.82
N THR A 239 10.91 4.44 10.30
CA THR A 239 9.86 5.41 9.95
C THR A 239 10.43 6.56 9.14
N ASP A 240 10.09 6.60 7.84
CA ASP A 240 10.33 7.75 6.98
C ASP A 240 9.12 8.69 6.91
N VAL A 241 9.26 9.74 6.10
CA VAL A 241 8.23 10.76 5.93
C VAL A 241 6.96 10.17 5.34
N ALA A 242 7.08 9.31 4.32
CA ALA A 242 5.92 8.68 3.67
C ALA A 242 5.18 7.76 4.66
N LYS A 243 5.91 6.94 5.42
CA LYS A 243 5.33 6.06 6.44
C LYS A 243 4.70 6.84 7.61
N ALA A 244 5.28 7.97 8.00
CA ALA A 244 4.67 8.85 9.02
C ALA A 244 3.38 9.54 8.52
N LEU A 245 3.30 9.86 7.23
CA LEU A 245 2.10 10.45 6.59
C LEU A 245 1.03 9.40 6.27
N ASN A 246 1.41 8.14 6.06
CA ASN A 246 0.49 7.06 5.71
C ASN A 246 -0.64 6.90 6.75
N GLY A 247 -1.87 6.79 6.27
CA GLY A 247 -3.12 6.74 7.04
C GLY A 247 -3.57 8.08 7.64
N LEU A 248 -3.00 9.22 7.23
CA LEU A 248 -3.38 10.55 7.73
C LEU A 248 -4.86 10.84 7.46
N ALA A 249 -5.36 10.49 6.28
CA ALA A 249 -6.76 10.68 5.90
C ALA A 249 -7.68 9.92 6.84
N GLU A 250 -7.46 8.62 7.03
CA GLU A 250 -8.27 7.76 7.89
C GLU A 250 -8.31 8.28 9.34
N ARG A 251 -7.15 8.64 9.90
CA ARG A 251 -7.05 9.16 11.28
C ARG A 251 -7.71 10.53 11.44
N GLY A 252 -7.59 11.38 10.42
CA GLY A 252 -8.11 12.74 10.44
C GLY A 252 -9.56 12.88 9.96
N LEU A 253 -10.25 11.79 9.60
CA LEU A 253 -11.64 11.83 9.10
C LEU A 253 -12.60 12.54 10.05
N ALA A 254 -12.42 12.37 11.36
CA ALA A 254 -13.25 12.97 12.40
C ALA A 254 -12.67 14.27 12.98
N ALA A 255 -11.48 14.69 12.53
CA ALA A 255 -10.84 15.89 13.03
C ALA A 255 -11.61 17.16 12.57
N PRO A 256 -11.69 18.20 13.40
CA PRO A 256 -12.38 19.43 13.03
C PRO A 256 -11.66 20.15 11.88
N ALA A 257 -12.38 20.42 10.79
CA ALA A 257 -11.89 21.26 9.70
C ALA A 257 -11.81 22.72 10.16
N ARG A 258 -10.63 23.34 10.04
CA ARG A 258 -10.37 24.74 10.39
C ARG A 258 -9.44 25.37 9.36
N LEU A 259 -9.60 26.66 9.09
CA LEU A 259 -8.74 27.41 8.19
C LEU A 259 -7.30 27.47 8.73
N LEU A 260 -6.33 27.66 7.84
CA LEU A 260 -4.93 27.85 8.19
C LEU A 260 -4.55 29.32 8.04
N ARG A 261 -3.81 29.84 9.02
CA ARG A 261 -3.22 31.16 9.07
C ARG A 261 -1.69 30.98 9.11
N PRO A 262 -1.06 30.53 8.02
CA PRO A 262 0.38 30.33 8.01
C PRO A 262 1.07 31.65 8.33
N ASP A 263 2.02 31.62 9.26
CA ASP A 263 2.97 32.72 9.43
C ASP A 263 3.80 32.88 8.15
N SER A 264 4.48 34.02 7.99
CA SER A 264 5.44 34.20 6.88
C SER A 264 6.44 33.03 6.88
N PRO A 265 6.71 32.41 5.72
CA PRO A 265 7.50 31.19 5.65
C PRO A 265 8.90 31.43 6.22
N ARG A 266 9.20 30.79 7.34
CA ARG A 266 10.56 30.67 7.86
C ARG A 266 11.03 29.26 7.54
N PRO A 267 12.25 29.08 7.00
CA PRO A 267 12.83 27.75 6.92
C PRO A 267 12.85 27.18 8.34
N PRO A 268 12.34 25.95 8.56
CA PRO A 268 12.40 25.36 9.88
C PRO A 268 13.88 25.18 10.25
N ALA A 269 14.31 25.80 11.33
CA ALA A 269 15.56 25.39 11.95
C ALA A 269 15.35 23.97 12.48
N ALA A 270 16.24 23.05 12.13
CA ALA A 270 16.19 21.70 12.68
C ALA A 270 16.26 21.81 14.22
N PRO A 271 15.25 21.33 14.96
CA PRO A 271 15.28 21.42 16.41
C PRO A 271 16.43 20.57 16.95
N ALA A 272 17.03 21.01 18.06
CA ALA A 272 17.89 20.14 18.85
C ALA A 272 16.99 19.07 19.50
N VAL A 273 17.27 17.81 19.21
CA VAL A 273 16.47 16.67 19.68
C VAL A 273 17.36 15.70 20.45
N ASP A 274 16.91 15.31 21.63
CA ASP A 274 17.49 14.24 22.44
C ASP A 274 16.48 13.07 22.49
N VAL A 275 16.79 12.01 21.73
CA VAL A 275 15.92 10.83 21.57
C VAL A 275 15.76 10.09 22.90
N ASP A 276 16.84 9.91 23.65
CA ASP A 276 16.84 9.18 24.92
C ASP A 276 16.07 9.95 26.00
N GLN A 277 16.14 11.28 25.99
CA GLN A 277 15.34 12.11 26.88
C GLN A 277 13.85 12.02 26.53
N LEU A 278 13.51 12.07 25.24
CA LEU A 278 12.12 11.97 24.79
C LEU A 278 11.52 10.60 25.14
N GLU A 279 12.25 9.52 24.87
CA GLU A 279 11.84 8.15 25.19
C GLU A 279 11.56 7.99 26.69
N ARG A 280 12.53 8.35 27.53
CA ARG A 280 12.37 8.27 29.00
C ARG A 280 11.18 9.09 29.48
N ARG A 281 10.93 10.25 28.88
CA ARG A 281 9.82 11.10 29.27
C ARG A 281 8.47 10.48 28.90
N VAL A 282 8.32 9.96 27.68
CA VAL A 282 7.10 9.27 27.25
C VAL A 282 6.82 8.04 28.13
N LEU A 283 7.85 7.25 28.44
CA LEU A 283 7.71 6.09 29.34
C LEU A 283 7.32 6.50 30.76
N ALA A 284 7.85 7.61 31.27
CA ALA A 284 7.44 8.15 32.58
C ALA A 284 5.97 8.60 32.59
N ASP A 285 5.47 9.14 31.48
CA ASP A 285 4.07 9.55 31.33
C ASP A 285 3.10 8.34 31.18
N CYS A 286 3.61 7.10 31.03
CA CYS A 286 2.81 5.86 31.04
C CYS A 286 2.40 5.38 32.45
N VAL A 287 2.76 6.13 33.50
CA VAL A 287 2.39 5.87 34.90
C VAL A 287 1.63 7.08 35.43
N ASP A 288 0.50 6.84 36.10
CA ASP A 288 -0.29 7.90 36.70
C ASP A 288 0.48 8.55 37.86
N ALA A 289 0.76 9.84 37.75
CA ALA A 289 1.56 10.55 38.76
C ALA A 289 0.86 10.67 40.13
N ALA A 290 -0.47 10.58 40.18
CA ALA A 290 -1.24 10.73 41.42
C ALA A 290 -1.42 9.39 42.16
N HIS A 291 -1.53 8.28 41.43
CA HIS A 291 -1.88 6.98 42.02
C HIS A 291 -0.80 5.90 41.81
N GLY A 292 0.16 6.13 40.91
CA GLY A 292 1.17 5.14 40.53
C GLY A 292 0.64 4.02 39.62
N ASP A 293 -0.62 4.12 39.18
CA ASP A 293 -1.27 3.12 38.34
C ASP A 293 -0.69 3.10 36.92
N GLU A 294 -0.60 1.91 36.33
CA GLU A 294 -0.18 1.75 34.95
C GLU A 294 -1.26 2.26 33.99
N LEU A 295 -0.86 3.13 33.06
CA LEU A 295 -1.75 3.65 32.02
C LEU A 295 -1.63 2.83 30.73
N PRO A 296 -2.67 2.85 29.87
CA PRO A 296 -2.63 2.24 28.54
C PRO A 296 -1.47 2.72 27.64
N GLY A 297 -0.93 3.90 27.90
CA GLY A 297 0.20 4.47 27.15
C GLY A 297 0.35 5.97 27.35
N ALA A 298 1.18 6.60 26.53
CA ALA A 298 1.40 8.05 26.50
C ALA A 298 1.80 8.53 25.09
N GLN A 299 1.68 9.84 24.88
CA GLN A 299 2.08 10.50 23.64
C GLN A 299 2.93 11.74 23.94
N ALA A 300 3.95 11.96 23.10
CA ALA A 300 4.59 13.24 22.91
C ALA A 300 4.21 13.81 21.54
N LEU A 301 3.72 15.05 21.52
CA LEU A 301 3.26 15.75 20.34
C LEU A 301 4.19 16.94 20.06
N TRP A 302 4.82 16.98 18.90
CA TRP A 302 5.53 18.16 18.44
C TRP A 302 4.56 19.09 17.73
N ARG A 303 4.43 20.31 18.25
CA ARG A 303 3.56 21.37 17.70
C ARG A 303 4.17 22.74 17.99
N ASN A 304 4.40 23.54 16.95
CA ASN A 304 4.97 24.90 17.03
C ASN A 304 6.35 24.93 17.68
N GLY A 305 7.26 24.07 17.22
CA GLY A 305 8.63 24.09 17.73
C GLY A 305 8.80 23.58 19.17
N ARG A 306 7.80 22.90 19.75
CA ARG A 306 7.89 22.35 21.12
C ARG A 306 7.16 21.01 21.29
N TRP A 307 7.65 20.21 22.24
CA TRP A 307 7.02 18.97 22.70
C TRP A 307 5.93 19.23 23.73
N TRP A 308 4.79 18.56 23.54
CA TRP A 308 3.69 18.47 24.48
C TRP A 308 3.50 17.03 24.91
N HIS A 309 3.34 16.80 26.19
CA HIS A 309 3.24 15.46 26.75
C HIS A 309 1.83 15.21 27.27
N THR A 310 1.28 14.03 26.99
CA THR A 310 -0.06 13.63 27.43
C THR A 310 -0.14 12.14 27.69
N THR A 311 -0.84 11.78 28.76
CA THR A 311 -1.13 10.37 29.11
C THR A 311 -2.28 9.85 28.26
N LEU A 312 -2.31 8.55 27.92
CA LEU A 312 -3.48 7.92 27.34
C LEU A 312 -4.37 7.33 28.43
N ARG A 313 -5.69 7.54 28.29
CA ARG A 313 -6.71 7.09 29.24
C ARG A 313 -7.68 6.14 28.54
N ALA A 314 -8.09 5.08 29.25
CA ALA A 314 -9.12 4.18 28.76
C ALA A 314 -10.49 4.89 28.77
N GLY A 315 -11.19 4.85 27.65
CA GLY A 315 -12.56 5.34 27.51
C GLY A 315 -13.61 4.27 27.82
N GLU A 316 -14.87 4.59 27.55
CA GLU A 316 -15.97 3.64 27.71
C GLU A 316 -15.88 2.52 26.66
N PRO A 317 -16.10 1.25 27.03
CA PRO A 317 -16.11 0.14 26.08
C PRO A 317 -17.15 0.35 24.98
N VAL A 318 -16.70 0.31 23.73
CA VAL A 318 -17.54 0.41 22.54
C VAL A 318 -17.81 -0.98 22.00
N GLU A 319 -19.09 -1.30 21.86
CA GLU A 319 -19.56 -2.55 21.28
C GLU A 319 -19.80 -2.39 19.77
N THR A 320 -19.25 -3.30 18.97
CA THR A 320 -19.50 -3.40 17.54
C THR A 320 -20.09 -4.76 17.20
N LEU A 321 -21.27 -4.76 16.58
CA LEU A 321 -21.92 -5.97 16.06
C LEU A 321 -21.63 -6.10 14.56
N ALA A 322 -21.20 -7.29 14.14
CA ALA A 322 -20.87 -7.58 12.74
C ALA A 322 -21.47 -8.92 12.32
N GLU A 323 -22.40 -8.87 11.36
CA GLU A 323 -22.92 -10.07 10.70
C GLU A 323 -21.79 -10.79 9.95
N GLN A 324 -21.76 -12.11 10.09
CA GLN A 324 -20.82 -13.00 9.44
C GLN A 324 -21.49 -13.66 8.23
N PRO A 325 -20.72 -14.05 7.21
CA PRO A 325 -21.22 -14.89 6.12
C PRO A 325 -21.87 -16.22 6.55
N THR A 326 -21.74 -16.61 7.82
CA THR A 326 -22.39 -17.78 8.41
C THR A 326 -23.84 -17.52 8.84
N GLY A 327 -24.33 -16.27 8.78
CA GLY A 327 -25.61 -15.83 9.31
C GLY A 327 -25.60 -15.51 10.82
N GLN A 328 -24.45 -15.60 11.48
CA GLN A 328 -24.30 -15.23 12.91
C GLN A 328 -23.86 -13.77 13.06
N VAL A 329 -24.19 -13.14 14.18
CA VAL A 329 -23.74 -11.80 14.55
C VAL A 329 -22.63 -11.91 15.59
N VAL A 330 -21.49 -11.30 15.28
CA VAL A 330 -20.32 -11.27 16.17
C VAL A 330 -20.25 -9.93 16.89
N ARG A 331 -20.15 -9.99 18.21
CA ARG A 331 -19.99 -8.87 19.14
C ARG A 331 -18.51 -8.67 19.45
N ARG A 332 -17.97 -7.50 19.13
CA ARG A 332 -16.61 -7.06 19.47
C ARG A 332 -16.70 -5.93 20.48
N VAL A 333 -16.07 -6.08 21.65
CA VAL A 333 -15.99 -5.01 22.64
C VAL A 333 -14.58 -4.45 22.62
N ARG A 334 -14.44 -3.15 22.38
CA ARG A 334 -13.14 -2.47 22.35
C ARG A 334 -13.15 -1.32 23.31
N VAL A 335 -12.04 -1.12 24.02
CA VAL A 335 -11.85 0.04 24.89
C VAL A 335 -11.06 1.08 24.10
N PRO A 336 -11.69 2.18 23.64
CA PRO A 336 -10.97 3.26 22.97
C PRO A 336 -10.03 3.93 23.97
N VAL A 337 -8.95 4.53 23.45
CA VAL A 337 -8.06 5.37 24.24
C VAL A 337 -8.24 6.84 23.86
N SER A 338 -8.12 7.74 24.83
CA SER A 338 -8.16 9.18 24.62
C SER A 338 -6.98 9.86 25.30
N ARG A 339 -6.63 11.06 24.86
CA ARG A 339 -5.62 11.88 25.54
C ARG A 339 -6.19 12.40 26.86
N GLY A 340 -5.42 12.30 27.93
CA GLY A 340 -5.78 12.88 29.23
C GLY A 340 -5.80 14.41 29.20
N TYR A 341 -5.00 15.01 28.31
CA TYR A 341 -5.01 16.43 28.00
C TYR A 341 -4.72 16.65 26.50
N GLU A 342 -5.52 17.51 25.86
CA GLU A 342 -5.29 17.93 24.47
C GLU A 342 -4.42 19.20 24.47
N PRO A 343 -3.31 19.25 23.71
CA PRO A 343 -2.50 20.46 23.61
C PRO A 343 -3.31 21.63 23.05
N PRO A 344 -3.00 22.88 23.46
CA PRO A 344 -3.75 24.05 23.03
C PRO A 344 -3.63 24.27 21.53
N ASP A 345 -4.65 24.94 20.98
CA ASP A 345 -4.69 25.31 19.57
C ASP A 345 -3.44 26.10 19.15
N PRO A 346 -2.78 25.73 18.04
CA PRO A 346 -1.66 26.49 17.53
C PRO A 346 -2.12 27.83 16.92
N PRO A 347 -1.24 28.86 16.87
CA PRO A 347 -1.62 30.20 16.42
C PRO A 347 -1.96 30.26 14.93
N TRP A 348 -1.43 29.32 14.13
CA TRP A 348 -1.76 29.17 12.72
C TRP A 348 -3.11 28.47 12.49
N LEU A 349 -3.78 27.98 13.52
CA LEU A 349 -5.11 27.37 13.38
C LEU A 349 -6.18 28.45 13.47
N GLY A 350 -6.89 28.65 12.37
CA GLY A 350 -7.91 29.67 12.20
C GLY A 350 -9.30 29.23 12.66
N GLU A 351 -10.31 29.90 12.15
CA GLU A 351 -11.73 29.62 12.38
C GLU A 351 -12.16 28.26 11.78
N PRO A 352 -13.21 27.63 12.32
CA PRO A 352 -13.80 26.43 11.72
C PRO A 352 -14.24 26.63 10.27
N VAL A 353 -14.03 25.61 9.43
CA VAL A 353 -14.51 25.61 8.05
C VAL A 353 -16.00 25.30 8.03
N ASP A 354 -16.77 26.14 7.35
CA ASP A 354 -18.19 25.91 7.13
C ASP A 354 -18.43 24.57 6.43
N SER A 355 -19.41 23.83 6.93
CA SER A 355 -19.77 22.51 6.40
C SER A 355 -21.25 22.23 6.56
N ARG A 356 -21.77 21.38 5.67
CA ARG A 356 -23.12 20.84 5.78
C ARG A 356 -23.09 19.32 5.93
N PRO A 357 -24.09 18.70 6.57
CA PRO A 357 -24.19 17.24 6.61
C PRO A 357 -24.22 16.63 5.20
N CYS A 358 -23.57 15.49 5.03
CA CYS A 358 -23.64 14.74 3.78
C CYS A 358 -25.07 14.15 3.62
N PRO A 359 -25.78 14.42 2.52
CA PRO A 359 -27.13 13.91 2.31
C PRO A 359 -27.19 12.38 2.12
N ASP A 360 -26.06 11.78 1.75
CA ASP A 360 -25.95 10.34 1.48
C ASP A 360 -25.44 9.54 2.67
N CYS A 361 -25.17 10.20 3.81
CA CYS A 361 -24.77 9.54 5.04
C CYS A 361 -25.83 9.70 6.11
N ARG A 362 -26.08 8.63 6.87
CA ARG A 362 -26.74 8.74 8.15
C ARG A 362 -25.69 8.92 9.25
N PRO A 363 -25.75 10.01 10.04
CA PRO A 363 -24.79 10.27 11.11
C PRO A 363 -24.64 9.07 12.05
N HIS A 364 -23.41 8.82 12.49
CA HIS A 364 -23.07 7.75 13.45
C HIS A 364 -23.47 6.33 13.02
N SER A 365 -23.67 6.08 11.72
CA SER A 365 -24.00 4.76 11.20
C SER A 365 -23.23 4.45 9.90
N ARG A 366 -23.24 3.18 9.50
CA ARG A 366 -22.74 2.74 8.18
C ARG A 366 -23.81 2.77 7.07
N LEU A 367 -25.00 3.31 7.37
CA LEU A 367 -26.04 3.45 6.37
C LEU A 367 -25.67 4.58 5.41
N ARG A 368 -25.76 4.26 4.11
CA ARG A 368 -25.49 5.17 3.00
C ARG A 368 -26.68 5.20 2.05
N ALA A 369 -26.82 6.26 1.27
CA ALA A 369 -27.77 6.29 0.15
C ALA A 369 -27.56 5.06 -0.73
N CYS A 370 -28.66 4.37 -1.04
CA CYS A 370 -28.62 3.24 -1.95
C CYS A 370 -28.33 3.71 -3.38
N ASP A 371 -27.65 2.89 -4.17
CA ASP A 371 -27.30 3.21 -5.55
C ASP A 371 -28.55 3.47 -6.41
N CYS A 372 -29.71 2.91 -6.04
CA CYS A 372 -30.98 3.20 -6.73
C CYS A 372 -31.40 4.68 -6.66
N ARG A 373 -30.82 5.45 -5.73
CA ARG A 373 -31.05 6.90 -5.58
C ARG A 373 -30.00 7.75 -6.28
N LEU A 374 -28.99 7.15 -6.93
CA LEU A 374 -27.97 7.90 -7.65
C LEU A 374 -28.61 8.84 -8.67
N GLY A 375 -28.09 10.06 -8.75
CA GLY A 375 -28.66 11.12 -9.58
C GLY A 375 -29.93 11.78 -9.02
N GLY A 376 -30.21 11.62 -7.71
CA GLY A 376 -31.33 12.30 -7.04
C GLY A 376 -32.70 11.63 -7.26
N ARG A 377 -32.71 10.37 -7.70
CA ARG A 377 -33.93 9.60 -7.92
C ARG A 377 -34.60 9.25 -6.59
N ALA A 378 -35.93 9.08 -6.64
CA ALA A 378 -36.65 8.45 -5.54
C ALA A 378 -36.13 7.03 -5.32
N ALA A 379 -36.23 6.53 -4.08
CA ALA A 379 -35.86 5.15 -3.80
C ALA A 379 -36.80 4.22 -4.58
N ASP A 380 -36.21 3.31 -5.35
CA ASP A 380 -36.96 2.26 -6.02
C ASP A 380 -37.57 1.31 -4.95
N PRO A 381 -38.91 1.20 -4.86
CA PRO A 381 -39.59 0.34 -3.89
C PRO A 381 -39.14 -1.11 -3.95
N ASP A 382 -38.78 -1.59 -5.14
CA ASP A 382 -38.43 -2.99 -5.40
C ASP A 382 -36.91 -3.21 -5.43
N CYS A 383 -36.12 -2.22 -4.99
CA CYS A 383 -34.67 -2.33 -5.00
C CYS A 383 -34.18 -3.47 -4.10
N PRO A 384 -33.45 -4.48 -4.63
CA PRO A 384 -33.01 -5.64 -3.85
C PRO A 384 -31.92 -5.30 -2.81
N HIS A 385 -31.31 -4.12 -2.91
CA HIS A 385 -30.24 -3.71 -1.99
C HIS A 385 -30.72 -2.93 -0.79
N CYS A 386 -31.84 -2.19 -0.91
CA CYS A 386 -32.38 -1.39 0.18
C CYS A 386 -33.84 -1.69 0.52
N CYS A 387 -34.50 -2.59 -0.22
CA CYS A 387 -35.90 -2.97 -0.04
C CYS A 387 -36.82 -1.74 0.07
N GLY A 388 -36.66 -0.78 -0.85
CA GLY A 388 -37.42 0.48 -0.85
C GLY A 388 -37.00 1.55 0.17
N ALA A 389 -36.12 1.24 1.14
CA ALA A 389 -35.71 2.20 2.17
C ALA A 389 -34.81 3.35 1.64
N GLY A 390 -34.21 3.18 0.46
CA GLY A 390 -33.31 4.16 -0.13
C GLY A 390 -31.97 4.32 0.61
N LEU A 391 -31.71 3.48 1.61
CA LEU A 391 -30.48 3.42 2.38
C LEU A 391 -30.05 1.95 2.50
N ARG A 392 -28.75 1.70 2.43
CA ARG A 392 -28.17 0.38 2.66
C ARG A 392 -26.91 0.48 3.53
N PRO A 393 -26.59 -0.54 4.34
CA PRO A 393 -25.25 -0.66 4.91
C PRO A 393 -24.22 -0.74 3.78
N SER A 394 -23.14 0.04 3.88
CA SER A 394 -22.01 -0.04 2.96
C SER A 394 -20.73 -0.24 3.74
N ALA A 395 -19.90 -1.19 3.29
CA ALA A 395 -18.52 -1.32 3.74
C ALA A 395 -17.57 -0.38 2.98
N LEU A 396 -18.01 0.17 1.83
CA LEU A 396 -17.26 1.13 1.04
C LEU A 396 -17.53 2.55 1.53
N HIS A 397 -16.52 3.41 1.35
CA HIS A 397 -16.63 4.83 1.65
C HIS A 397 -17.77 5.50 0.90
N CYS A 398 -18.43 6.47 1.55
CA CYS A 398 -19.46 7.26 0.90
C CYS A 398 -18.90 7.95 -0.36
N PHE A 399 -19.50 7.70 -1.51
CA PHE A 399 -19.09 8.32 -2.78
C PHE A 399 -19.14 9.85 -2.75
N THR A 400 -19.97 10.45 -1.89
CA THR A 400 -20.18 11.91 -1.87
C THR A 400 -19.24 12.63 -0.91
N CYS A 401 -19.03 12.11 0.30
CA CYS A 401 -18.19 12.77 1.32
C CYS A 401 -16.91 12.00 1.70
N GLY A 402 -16.74 10.77 1.21
CA GLY A 402 -15.60 9.92 1.58
C GLY A 402 -15.58 9.57 3.06
N ASP A 403 -16.77 9.35 3.64
CA ASP A 403 -17.01 9.03 5.06
C ASP A 403 -16.69 10.11 6.10
N THR A 404 -16.31 11.33 5.68
CA THR A 404 -16.24 12.50 6.57
C THR A 404 -17.61 12.89 7.15
N GLN A 405 -18.71 12.36 6.60
CA GLN A 405 -20.11 12.68 6.91
C GLN A 405 -20.49 14.16 6.70
N ARG A 406 -19.56 14.97 6.18
CA ARG A 406 -19.69 16.41 6.00
C ARG A 406 -19.24 16.80 4.60
N LEU A 407 -19.82 17.87 4.08
CA LEU A 407 -19.37 18.52 2.86
C LEU A 407 -18.85 19.89 3.23
N HIS A 408 -17.53 20.03 3.22
CA HIS A 408 -16.84 21.27 3.53
C HIS A 408 -17.01 22.28 2.38
N GLN A 409 -17.21 23.55 2.74
CA GLN A 409 -17.28 24.65 1.78
C GLN A 409 -15.89 25.18 1.42
N THR A 410 -14.85 24.79 2.16
CA THR A 410 -13.46 25.12 1.84
C THR A 410 -12.61 23.86 1.88
N VAL A 411 -11.68 23.75 0.93
CA VAL A 411 -10.60 22.77 0.97
C VAL A 411 -9.28 23.51 1.12
N LEU A 412 -8.45 23.02 2.01
CA LEU A 412 -7.10 23.50 2.23
C LEU A 412 -6.13 22.58 1.50
N VAL A 413 -5.35 23.11 0.57
CA VAL A 413 -4.36 22.33 -0.16
C VAL A 413 -2.97 22.74 0.28
N THR A 414 -2.18 21.77 0.75
CA THR A 414 -0.76 21.98 1.09
C THR A 414 0.09 21.25 0.05
N LEU A 415 0.87 21.98 -0.75
CA LEU A 415 1.81 21.38 -1.70
C LEU A 415 3.24 21.50 -1.15
N THR A 416 4.04 20.43 -1.21
CA THR A 416 5.38 20.41 -0.61
C THR A 416 6.38 19.55 -1.37
N ASP A 417 7.67 19.91 -1.30
CA ASP A 417 8.79 19.06 -1.76
C ASP A 417 9.34 18.12 -0.66
N LEU A 418 8.68 18.07 0.50
CA LEU A 418 9.09 17.32 1.72
C LEU A 418 10.48 17.68 2.26
N ARG A 419 11.04 18.81 1.82
CA ARG A 419 12.36 19.30 2.25
C ARG A 419 12.22 20.66 2.92
N HIS A 420 11.86 21.68 2.16
CA HIS A 420 11.86 23.06 2.64
C HIS A 420 10.86 23.97 1.92
N ARG A 421 10.28 23.53 0.81
CA ARG A 421 9.27 24.31 0.07
C ARG A 421 7.88 23.80 0.40
N VAL A 422 7.00 24.75 0.72
CA VAL A 422 5.59 24.48 0.99
C VAL A 422 4.74 25.64 0.49
N VAL A 423 3.56 25.34 -0.03
CA VAL A 423 2.53 26.30 -0.40
C VAL A 423 1.22 25.85 0.23
N HIS A 424 0.55 26.74 0.96
CA HIS A 424 -0.78 26.50 1.50
C HIS A 424 -1.80 27.34 0.72
N LEU A 425 -2.80 26.68 0.14
CA LEU A 425 -3.89 27.27 -0.62
C LEU A 425 -5.20 27.03 0.11
N ALA A 426 -6.11 28.00 0.05
CA ALA A 426 -7.49 27.84 0.49
C ALA A 426 -8.42 28.02 -0.72
N TRP A 427 -9.19 26.99 -1.03
CA TRP A 427 -10.18 27.00 -2.11
C TRP A 427 -11.57 27.00 -1.53
N GLN A 428 -12.31 28.09 -1.74
CA GLN A 428 -13.61 28.31 -1.13
C GLN A 428 -14.74 28.26 -2.17
N ALA A 429 -15.75 27.43 -1.91
CA ALA A 429 -16.97 27.34 -2.69
C ALA A 429 -17.71 28.69 -2.72
N GLY A 430 -18.42 28.98 -3.81
CA GLY A 430 -19.12 30.24 -4.02
C GLY A 430 -18.22 31.41 -4.42
N THR A 431 -16.89 31.21 -4.51
CA THR A 431 -15.98 32.23 -5.06
C THR A 431 -16.31 32.44 -6.55
N PRO A 432 -16.68 33.66 -6.97
CA PRO A 432 -17.04 33.92 -8.36
C PRO A 432 -15.80 33.84 -9.23
N GLU A 433 -15.80 32.87 -10.16
CA GLU A 433 -14.69 32.66 -11.09
C GLU A 433 -15.17 32.51 -12.53
N VAL A 434 -14.43 33.12 -13.45
CA VAL A 434 -14.66 32.89 -14.88
C VAL A 434 -13.99 31.57 -15.25
N ALA A 435 -14.80 30.55 -15.47
CA ALA A 435 -14.36 29.22 -15.89
C ALA A 435 -14.85 28.93 -17.31
N PRO A 436 -13.98 29.02 -18.34
CA PRO A 436 -14.39 28.74 -19.72
C PRO A 436 -14.86 27.29 -19.90
N LEU A 437 -15.88 27.10 -20.73
CA LEU A 437 -16.29 25.79 -21.22
C LEU A 437 -15.18 25.24 -22.13
N VAL A 438 -14.67 24.05 -21.79
CA VAL A 438 -13.58 23.39 -22.53
C VAL A 438 -14.02 22.10 -23.20
N ALA A 439 -15.07 21.44 -22.70
CA ALA A 439 -15.68 20.27 -23.34
C ALA A 439 -17.11 20.03 -22.84
N THR A 440 -17.78 19.04 -23.43
CA THR A 440 -19.09 18.55 -23.00
C THR A 440 -19.03 17.03 -22.94
N GLN A 441 -19.39 16.44 -21.79
CA GLN A 441 -19.50 15.00 -21.62
C GLN A 441 -20.54 14.41 -22.60
N PRO A 442 -20.45 13.12 -22.99
CA PRO A 442 -21.44 12.48 -23.88
C PRO A 442 -22.90 12.62 -23.42
N GLY A 443 -23.14 12.77 -22.11
CA GLY A 443 -24.46 13.02 -21.51
C GLY A 443 -24.90 14.49 -21.46
N GLY A 444 -24.21 15.40 -22.16
CA GLY A 444 -24.54 16.83 -22.22
C GLY A 444 -24.06 17.67 -21.04
N LYS A 445 -23.34 17.09 -20.07
CA LYS A 445 -22.81 17.82 -18.91
C LYS A 445 -21.61 18.69 -19.32
N PRO A 446 -21.61 20.00 -18.99
CA PRO A 446 -20.51 20.87 -19.36
C PRO A 446 -19.28 20.60 -18.51
N VAL A 447 -18.10 20.65 -19.15
CA VAL A 447 -16.79 20.59 -18.49
C VAL A 447 -16.11 21.93 -18.65
N VAL A 448 -15.77 22.54 -17.52
CA VAL A 448 -15.09 23.84 -17.47
C VAL A 448 -13.69 23.68 -16.89
N GLN A 449 -12.82 24.65 -17.16
CA GLN A 449 -11.49 24.69 -16.56
C GLN A 449 -11.37 25.89 -15.62
N LEU A 450 -10.97 25.66 -14.37
CA LEU A 450 -10.75 26.74 -13.41
C LEU A 450 -9.44 27.50 -13.70
N PRO A 451 -9.29 28.73 -13.17
CA PRO A 451 -8.05 29.51 -13.30
C PRO A 451 -6.82 28.83 -12.65
N THR A 452 -5.63 29.28 -13.04
CA THR A 452 -4.31 28.71 -12.66
C THR A 452 -4.15 28.46 -11.15
N ARG A 453 -4.72 29.29 -10.27
CA ARG A 453 -4.60 29.11 -8.81
C ARG A 453 -5.23 27.82 -8.27
N TYR A 454 -6.14 27.20 -9.02
CA TYR A 454 -6.77 25.90 -8.69
C TYR A 454 -6.05 24.71 -9.36
N ARG A 455 -5.11 24.97 -10.28
CA ARG A 455 -4.43 23.92 -11.07
C ARG A 455 -3.16 23.49 -10.36
N LEU A 456 -3.19 22.34 -9.68
CA LEU A 456 -2.01 21.85 -8.97
C LEU A 456 -0.78 21.67 -9.86
N GLY A 457 -0.98 21.30 -11.14
CA GLY A 457 0.10 21.18 -12.11
C GLY A 457 0.87 22.49 -12.34
N SER A 458 0.19 23.64 -12.21
CA SER A 458 0.85 24.95 -12.35
C SER A 458 1.77 25.28 -11.17
N TRP A 459 1.52 24.68 -10.02
CA TRP A 459 2.34 24.84 -8.82
C TRP A 459 3.53 23.87 -8.75
N ALA A 460 3.50 22.76 -9.51
CA ALA A 460 4.58 21.76 -9.52
C ALA A 460 5.94 22.39 -9.87
N ALA A 461 5.98 23.30 -10.87
CA ALA A 461 7.19 23.99 -11.27
C ALA A 461 7.79 24.88 -10.16
N VAL A 462 6.94 25.49 -9.32
CA VAL A 462 7.38 26.31 -8.16
C VAL A 462 8.14 25.44 -7.15
N LEU A 463 7.72 24.18 -7.02
CA LEU A 463 8.34 23.18 -6.15
C LEU A 463 9.49 22.42 -6.85
N GLY A 464 9.78 22.72 -8.12
CA GLY A 464 10.83 22.07 -8.90
C GLY A 464 10.50 20.63 -9.34
N ALA A 465 9.22 20.29 -9.45
CA ALA A 465 8.74 18.98 -9.87
C ALA A 465 7.94 19.06 -11.18
N ARG A 466 7.77 17.90 -11.83
CA ARG A 466 6.85 17.78 -12.97
C ARG A 466 5.40 17.67 -12.46
N PRO A 467 4.39 18.17 -13.19
CA PRO A 467 2.98 17.97 -12.84
C PRO A 467 2.58 16.49 -12.68
N ASP A 468 3.25 15.60 -13.41
CA ASP A 468 3.05 14.15 -13.36
C ASP A 468 3.60 13.49 -12.08
N ASP A 469 4.54 14.16 -11.41
CA ASP A 469 5.18 13.67 -10.17
C ASP A 469 4.39 14.10 -8.92
N LEU A 470 3.24 14.76 -9.08
CA LEU A 470 2.36 15.11 -7.97
C LEU A 470 1.63 13.87 -7.46
N ALA A 471 1.77 13.61 -6.16
CA ALA A 471 1.10 12.52 -5.46
C ALA A 471 0.46 13.00 -4.15
N ASP A 472 -0.60 12.33 -3.71
CA ASP A 472 -1.14 12.47 -2.37
C ASP A 472 -0.08 12.04 -1.35
N ALA A 473 0.10 12.85 -0.31
CA ALA A 473 1.02 12.57 0.78
C ALA A 473 0.64 11.32 1.57
N ASP A 474 -0.66 10.98 1.59
CA ASP A 474 -1.20 9.78 2.20
C ASP A 474 -1.29 8.65 1.16
N GLY A 475 -0.45 7.62 1.32
CA GLY A 475 -0.45 6.44 0.46
C GLY A 475 0.12 6.65 -0.95
N GLY A 476 0.65 7.84 -1.27
CA GLY A 476 1.41 8.07 -2.50
C GLY A 476 0.58 8.02 -3.79
N GLN A 477 -0.75 8.15 -3.69
CA GLN A 477 -1.64 8.02 -4.85
C GLN A 477 -1.45 9.18 -5.82
N GLN A 478 -1.40 8.89 -7.11
CA GLN A 478 -1.19 9.93 -8.11
C GLN A 478 -2.34 10.94 -8.16
N ILE A 479 -2.01 12.22 -8.28
CA ILE A 479 -3.02 13.27 -8.52
C ILE A 479 -3.61 13.14 -9.92
N SER A 480 -4.95 13.05 -9.98
CA SER A 480 -5.71 12.91 -11.23
C SER A 480 -5.53 14.12 -12.16
N LYS A 481 -5.73 13.91 -13.47
CA LYS A 481 -5.71 15.00 -14.48
C LYS A 481 -6.70 16.11 -14.12
N ASP A 482 -7.91 15.75 -13.71
CA ASP A 482 -8.95 16.71 -13.31
C ASP A 482 -8.49 17.65 -12.20
N LEU A 483 -7.80 17.13 -11.18
CA LEU A 483 -7.30 17.94 -10.06
C LEU A 483 -6.01 18.70 -10.44
N ARG A 484 -5.15 18.09 -11.25
CA ARG A 484 -3.91 18.71 -11.74
C ARG A 484 -4.17 19.94 -12.61
N ASP A 485 -5.13 19.84 -13.52
CA ASP A 485 -5.43 20.87 -14.52
C ASP A 485 -6.72 21.65 -14.20
N ALA A 486 -7.34 21.33 -13.06
CA ALA A 486 -8.59 21.90 -12.55
C ALA A 486 -9.75 21.84 -13.55
N TYR A 487 -9.92 20.69 -14.20
CA TYR A 487 -11.11 20.38 -14.98
C TYR A 487 -12.25 19.98 -14.05
N VAL A 488 -13.43 20.52 -14.32
CA VAL A 488 -14.61 20.32 -13.48
C VAL A 488 -15.79 19.98 -14.36
N THR A 489 -16.33 18.76 -14.20
CA THR A 489 -17.60 18.39 -14.80
C THR A 489 -18.75 18.94 -13.96
N LEU A 490 -19.54 19.85 -14.53
CA LEU A 490 -20.67 20.46 -13.85
C LEU A 490 -21.93 19.59 -13.97
N PRO A 491 -22.80 19.57 -12.94
CA PRO A 491 -24.04 18.81 -13.00
C PRO A 491 -25.06 19.43 -13.98
N TRP A 492 -25.02 20.75 -14.20
CA TRP A 492 -25.80 21.50 -15.19
C TRP A 492 -25.10 22.81 -15.55
N ALA A 493 -25.53 23.46 -16.63
CA ALA A 493 -25.00 24.77 -17.04
C ALA A 493 -25.34 25.86 -16.01
N GLY A 494 -24.33 26.60 -15.54
CA GLY A 494 -24.49 27.65 -14.53
C GLY A 494 -24.36 27.19 -13.07
N ALA A 495 -24.04 25.91 -12.82
CA ALA A 495 -23.61 25.47 -11.50
C ALA A 495 -22.29 26.14 -11.08
N ASP A 496 -22.05 26.30 -9.77
CA ASP A 496 -20.81 26.87 -9.23
C ASP A 496 -19.60 25.95 -9.46
N PRO A 497 -18.68 26.30 -10.38
CA PRO A 497 -17.57 25.43 -10.73
C PRO A 497 -16.55 25.28 -9.59
N VAL A 498 -16.36 26.32 -8.78
CA VAL A 498 -15.45 26.24 -7.63
C VAL A 498 -16.06 25.35 -6.55
N GLY A 499 -17.36 25.48 -6.29
CA GLY A 499 -18.08 24.62 -5.36
C GLY A 499 -18.09 23.14 -5.76
N GLU A 500 -18.21 22.81 -7.05
CA GLU A 500 -18.06 21.45 -7.56
C GLU A 500 -16.62 20.93 -7.36
N HIS A 501 -15.62 21.75 -7.67
CA HIS A 501 -14.21 21.39 -7.52
C HIS A 501 -13.81 21.14 -6.05
N VAL A 502 -14.22 22.04 -5.15
CA VAL A 502 -14.02 21.92 -3.70
C VAL A 502 -14.68 20.66 -3.17
N ARG A 503 -15.88 20.32 -3.64
CA ARG A 503 -16.58 19.11 -3.19
C ARG A 503 -15.90 17.83 -3.66
N SER A 504 -15.46 17.79 -4.91
CA SER A 504 -14.75 16.63 -5.47
C SER A 504 -13.40 16.42 -4.77
N THR A 505 -12.65 17.52 -4.57
CA THR A 505 -11.33 17.49 -3.92
C THR A 505 -11.42 17.21 -2.42
N GLY A 506 -12.42 17.78 -1.73
CA GLY A 506 -12.56 17.66 -0.27
C GLY A 506 -13.10 16.31 0.19
N ARG A 507 -13.60 15.47 -0.72
CA ARG A 507 -14.15 14.16 -0.40
C ARG A 507 -13.07 13.27 0.24
N GLY A 508 -13.34 12.75 1.44
CA GLY A 508 -12.43 11.85 2.15
C GLY A 508 -11.17 12.52 2.71
N THR A 509 -11.04 13.85 2.58
CA THR A 509 -9.87 14.57 3.09
C THR A 509 -9.94 14.76 4.61
N PRO A 510 -8.82 14.55 5.34
CA PRO A 510 -8.76 14.75 6.78
C PRO A 510 -8.94 16.22 7.12
N ALA A 511 -9.97 16.56 7.90
CA ALA A 511 -10.30 17.95 8.26
C ALA A 511 -10.41 18.93 7.05
N GLY A 512 -10.81 18.45 5.87
CA GLY A 512 -10.85 19.27 4.66
C GLY A 512 -9.48 19.61 4.07
N ARG A 513 -8.42 18.87 4.42
CA ARG A 513 -7.04 19.13 4.00
C ARG A 513 -6.55 18.09 3.00
N LEU A 514 -6.11 18.54 1.83
CA LEU A 514 -5.35 17.75 0.88
C LEU A 514 -3.87 18.11 1.00
N ILE A 515 -3.00 17.12 1.17
CA ILE A 515 -1.55 17.33 1.19
C ILE A 515 -0.97 16.65 -0.04
N VAL A 516 -0.28 17.41 -0.87
CA VAL A 516 0.28 16.96 -2.14
C VAL A 516 1.79 17.07 -2.09
N VAL A 517 2.44 15.98 -2.41
CA VAL A 517 3.89 15.85 -2.51
C VAL A 517 4.31 16.07 -3.96
N ALA A 518 5.32 16.92 -4.13
CA ALA A 518 5.95 17.25 -5.40
C ALA A 518 7.39 16.72 -5.38
N THR A 519 7.54 15.39 -5.40
CA THR A 519 8.84 14.72 -5.43
C THR A 519 8.83 13.67 -6.51
N SER A 520 9.87 13.65 -7.35
CA SER A 520 10.04 12.56 -8.31
C SER A 520 10.11 11.22 -7.57
N PRO A 521 9.43 10.17 -8.06
CA PRO A 521 9.49 8.84 -7.47
C PRO A 521 10.94 8.35 -7.32
N ASP A 522 11.25 7.74 -6.18
CA ASP A 522 12.53 7.08 -5.99
C ASP A 522 12.53 5.75 -6.76
N ALA A 523 13.16 5.75 -7.93
CA ALA A 523 13.17 4.60 -8.84
C ALA A 523 14.58 4.39 -9.41
N PRO A 524 15.04 3.13 -9.54
CA PRO A 524 16.26 2.85 -10.27
C PRO A 524 16.08 3.17 -11.76
N PRO A 525 17.15 3.50 -12.49
CA PRO A 525 17.13 3.59 -13.96
C PRO A 525 16.57 2.34 -14.63
N LEU A 526 15.89 2.50 -15.78
CA LEU A 526 15.31 1.38 -16.53
C LEU A 526 16.36 0.32 -16.91
N ALA A 527 17.59 0.73 -17.21
CA ALA A 527 18.69 -0.18 -17.52
C ALA A 527 19.07 -1.10 -16.34
N GLU A 528 18.96 -0.64 -15.09
CA GLU A 528 19.24 -1.46 -13.90
C GLU A 528 18.17 -2.54 -13.73
N LEU A 529 16.89 -2.17 -13.83
CA LEU A 529 15.80 -3.13 -13.76
C LEU A 529 15.83 -4.13 -14.93
N LEU A 530 16.24 -3.69 -16.12
CA LEU A 530 16.45 -4.57 -17.27
C LEU A 530 17.58 -5.58 -17.00
N ARG A 531 18.74 -5.15 -16.50
CA ARG A 531 19.82 -6.06 -16.12
C ARG A 531 19.35 -7.08 -15.09
N LEU A 532 18.59 -6.64 -14.10
CA LEU A 532 18.04 -7.50 -13.05
C LEU A 532 17.08 -8.56 -13.62
N ALA A 533 16.09 -8.16 -14.42
CA ALA A 533 15.15 -9.09 -15.06
C ALA A 533 15.89 -10.13 -15.90
N LEU A 534 16.86 -9.70 -16.70
CA LEU A 534 17.71 -10.60 -17.47
C LEU A 534 18.59 -11.49 -16.57
N GLY A 535 19.09 -10.98 -15.45
CA GLY A 535 19.85 -11.76 -14.45
C GLY A 535 19.01 -12.88 -13.85
N LEU A 536 17.74 -12.61 -13.58
CA LEU A 536 16.75 -13.55 -13.05
C LEU A 536 16.22 -14.56 -14.09
N ASP A 537 16.64 -14.43 -15.35
CA ASP A 537 16.11 -15.21 -16.48
C ASP A 537 14.61 -15.00 -16.70
N LEU A 538 14.16 -13.76 -16.48
CA LEU A 538 12.79 -13.30 -16.71
C LEU A 538 12.78 -12.27 -17.85
N ALA A 539 11.59 -11.98 -18.36
CA ALA A 539 11.39 -10.91 -19.33
C ALA A 539 11.10 -9.59 -18.61
N LEU A 540 11.69 -8.49 -19.10
CA LEU A 540 11.21 -7.14 -18.77
C LEU A 540 10.26 -6.70 -19.89
N VAL A 541 9.02 -6.36 -19.53
CA VAL A 541 8.02 -5.87 -20.47
C VAL A 541 7.78 -4.39 -20.18
N VAL A 542 8.05 -3.54 -21.18
CA VAL A 542 7.85 -2.10 -21.10
C VAL A 542 6.78 -1.73 -22.12
N ALA A 543 5.65 -1.21 -21.63
CA ALA A 543 4.58 -0.67 -22.46
C ALA A 543 4.61 0.86 -22.38
N VAL A 544 4.52 1.51 -23.53
CA VAL A 544 4.47 2.96 -23.66
C VAL A 544 3.37 3.37 -24.64
N CYS A 545 2.62 4.40 -24.29
CA CYS A 545 1.61 4.99 -25.15
C CYS A 545 1.80 6.51 -25.20
N ASP A 546 1.93 7.06 -26.40
CA ASP A 546 2.04 8.49 -26.62
C ASP A 546 0.68 9.06 -27.04
N LEU A 547 0.03 9.74 -26.09
CA LEU A 547 -1.29 10.33 -26.27
C LEU A 547 -1.21 11.83 -26.62
N ARG A 548 -0.14 12.29 -27.30
CA ARG A 548 0.01 13.70 -27.70
C ARG A 548 -1.16 14.27 -28.51
N HIS A 549 -1.86 13.44 -29.28
CA HIS A 549 -3.04 13.87 -30.04
C HIS A 549 -4.24 14.21 -29.14
N ASN A 550 -4.26 13.71 -27.90
CA ASN A 550 -5.31 13.98 -26.91
C ASN A 550 -5.02 15.23 -26.07
N ALA A 551 -3.87 15.90 -26.25
CA ALA A 551 -3.44 17.00 -25.37
C ALA A 551 -4.42 18.18 -25.33
N ALA A 552 -5.21 18.39 -26.38
CA ALA A 552 -6.22 19.44 -26.43
C ALA A 552 -7.60 19.01 -25.87
N ASP A 553 -7.81 17.72 -25.61
CA ASP A 553 -9.08 17.19 -25.10
C ASP A 553 -8.98 16.97 -23.57
N PRO A 554 -9.76 17.73 -22.77
CA PRO A 554 -9.77 17.57 -21.33
C PRO A 554 -10.43 16.27 -20.85
N LEU A 555 -11.22 15.59 -21.71
CA LEU A 555 -11.93 14.35 -21.37
C LEU A 555 -11.07 13.10 -21.56
N LEU A 556 -9.95 13.22 -22.28
CA LEU A 556 -9.08 12.11 -22.63
C LEU A 556 -7.79 12.15 -21.81
N ALA A 557 -7.24 10.97 -21.52
CA ALA A 557 -5.88 10.88 -21.04
C ALA A 557 -4.91 11.39 -22.12
N ASP A 558 -3.88 12.11 -21.69
CA ASP A 558 -2.86 12.71 -22.53
C ASP A 558 -1.44 12.40 -22.03
N GLY A 559 -0.46 12.92 -22.77
CA GLY A 559 0.96 12.77 -22.49
C GLY A 559 1.46 11.35 -22.75
N LEU A 560 2.59 11.02 -22.15
CA LEU A 560 3.13 9.66 -22.19
C LEU A 560 2.54 8.84 -21.04
N ARG A 561 2.17 7.60 -21.35
CA ARG A 561 1.79 6.60 -20.34
C ARG A 561 2.74 5.43 -20.39
N TRP A 562 3.09 4.91 -19.21
CA TRP A 562 4.06 3.85 -19.02
C TRP A 562 3.49 2.68 -18.20
N SER A 563 3.92 1.47 -18.53
CA SER A 563 3.91 0.31 -17.63
C SER A 563 5.26 -0.39 -17.75
N VAL A 564 5.78 -0.89 -16.62
CA VAL A 564 7.00 -1.69 -16.57
C VAL A 564 6.70 -2.88 -15.68
N GLU A 565 6.86 -4.08 -16.22
CA GLU A 565 6.50 -5.33 -15.56
C GLU A 565 7.58 -6.38 -15.79
N VAL A 566 7.89 -7.17 -14.77
CA VAL A 566 8.69 -8.38 -14.92
C VAL A 566 7.74 -9.55 -15.15
N LYS A 567 7.97 -10.37 -16.18
CA LYS A 567 7.10 -11.50 -16.53
C LYS A 567 7.91 -12.77 -16.81
N PRO A 568 7.30 -13.96 -16.71
CA PRO A 568 7.87 -15.18 -17.30
C PRO A 568 8.24 -14.97 -18.78
N LEU A 569 9.27 -15.67 -19.26
CA LEU A 569 9.80 -15.50 -20.62
C LEU A 569 8.75 -15.73 -21.72
N ASP A 570 7.84 -16.68 -21.49
CA ASP A 570 6.77 -17.12 -22.37
C ASP A 570 5.42 -16.46 -22.08
N ALA A 571 5.36 -15.49 -21.16
CA ALA A 571 4.13 -14.78 -20.86
C ALA A 571 3.63 -14.03 -22.12
N PRO A 572 2.36 -14.21 -22.51
CA PRO A 572 1.82 -13.52 -23.67
C PRO A 572 1.67 -12.03 -23.39
N VAL A 573 1.95 -11.19 -24.41
CA VAL A 573 1.54 -9.79 -24.42
C VAL A 573 0.04 -9.76 -24.70
N ARG A 574 -0.75 -9.20 -23.77
CA ARG A 574 -2.22 -9.22 -23.88
C ARG A 574 -2.72 -7.91 -24.46
N PRO A 575 -3.83 -7.91 -25.22
CA PRO A 575 -4.46 -6.68 -25.71
C PRO A 575 -4.77 -5.68 -24.57
N ASP A 576 -5.17 -6.21 -23.41
CA ASP A 576 -5.57 -5.43 -22.23
C ASP A 576 -4.38 -4.87 -21.41
N ASP A 577 -3.12 -5.13 -21.80
CA ASP A 577 -1.93 -4.61 -21.13
C ASP A 577 -1.76 -3.10 -21.46
N PHE A 578 -2.63 -2.25 -20.91
CA PHE A 578 -2.64 -0.81 -21.16
C PHE A 578 -1.77 -0.03 -20.15
N PRO A 579 -0.84 0.83 -20.60
CA PRO A 579 -0.02 1.63 -19.71
C PRO A 579 -0.83 2.75 -19.05
N TYR A 580 -0.73 2.88 -17.72
CA TYR A 580 -1.53 3.85 -16.95
C TYR A 580 -0.71 4.81 -16.09
N ARG A 581 0.59 4.55 -15.87
CA ARG A 581 1.46 5.44 -15.09
C ARG A 581 1.87 6.66 -15.94
N PRO A 582 2.02 7.85 -15.35
CA PRO A 582 2.25 9.09 -16.10
C PRO A 582 3.72 9.31 -16.50
N SER A 583 4.64 8.57 -15.89
CA SER A 583 6.07 8.72 -16.07
C SER A 583 6.76 7.36 -15.94
N LEU A 584 7.90 7.22 -16.60
CA LEU A 584 8.72 6.02 -16.51
C LEU A 584 9.18 5.78 -15.07
N ALA A 585 9.59 6.82 -14.34
CA ALA A 585 9.98 6.72 -12.93
C ALA A 585 8.86 6.16 -12.05
N ALA A 586 7.61 6.59 -12.25
CA ALA A 586 6.47 6.05 -11.51
C ALA A 586 6.20 4.57 -11.85
N ALA A 587 6.37 4.17 -13.11
CA ALA A 587 6.25 2.77 -13.52
C ALA A 587 7.36 1.88 -12.94
N LEU A 588 8.59 2.40 -12.90
CA LEU A 588 9.75 1.71 -12.34
C LEU A 588 9.64 1.54 -10.82
N ALA A 589 9.27 2.60 -10.09
CA ALA A 589 9.04 2.54 -8.64
C ALA A 589 8.00 1.46 -8.30
N TRP A 590 6.88 1.44 -9.01
CA TRP A 590 5.84 0.42 -8.85
C TRP A 590 6.35 -0.99 -9.16
N CYS A 591 7.12 -1.15 -10.24
CA CYS A 591 7.67 -2.46 -10.60
C CYS A 591 8.60 -3.00 -9.52
N VAL A 592 9.44 -2.15 -8.92
CA VAL A 592 10.32 -2.53 -7.80
C VAL A 592 9.52 -2.89 -6.57
N GLU A 593 8.48 -2.13 -6.22
CA GLU A 593 7.59 -2.41 -5.10
C GLU A 593 6.94 -3.81 -5.23
N CYS A 594 6.50 -4.19 -6.43
CA CYS A 594 5.87 -5.48 -6.70
C CYS A 594 6.86 -6.61 -7.07
N LEU A 595 8.17 -6.36 -7.11
CA LEU A 595 9.13 -7.27 -7.74
C LEU A 595 9.21 -8.63 -7.04
N THR A 596 9.28 -8.64 -5.71
CA THR A 596 9.38 -9.88 -4.92
C THR A 596 8.15 -10.78 -5.14
N ASP A 597 6.95 -10.19 -5.15
CA ASP A 597 5.71 -10.93 -5.41
C ASP A 597 5.63 -11.41 -6.86
N THR A 598 6.14 -10.61 -7.79
CA THR A 598 6.16 -10.94 -9.22
C THR A 598 7.11 -12.11 -9.50
N VAL A 599 8.28 -12.14 -8.88
CA VAL A 599 9.23 -13.26 -8.99
C VAL A 599 8.67 -14.52 -8.33
N ALA A 600 8.03 -14.39 -7.18
CA ALA A 600 7.33 -15.51 -6.54
C ALA A 600 6.22 -16.07 -7.45
N GLY A 601 5.45 -15.19 -8.10
CA GLY A 601 4.39 -15.54 -9.05
C GLY A 601 4.88 -16.11 -10.38
N ALA A 602 6.14 -15.86 -10.76
CA ALA A 602 6.76 -16.39 -11.97
C ALA A 602 7.16 -17.87 -11.84
N ALA A 603 7.11 -18.45 -10.63
CA ALA A 603 7.36 -19.87 -10.42
C ALA A 603 6.34 -20.74 -11.20
N PRO A 604 6.78 -21.82 -11.88
CA PRO A 604 5.87 -22.68 -12.63
C PRO A 604 4.77 -23.25 -11.74
N THR A 605 3.51 -23.15 -12.19
CA THR A 605 2.38 -23.72 -11.44
C THR A 605 2.36 -25.25 -11.49
N ASP A 606 2.86 -25.85 -12.58
CA ASP A 606 3.07 -27.31 -12.72
C ASP A 606 4.09 -27.82 -11.70
N PRO A 607 3.68 -28.66 -10.72
CA PRO A 607 4.61 -29.17 -9.72
C PRO A 607 5.72 -30.04 -10.32
N THR A 608 5.53 -30.59 -11.53
CA THR A 608 6.54 -31.40 -12.21
C THR A 608 7.64 -30.57 -12.87
N VAL A 609 7.37 -29.29 -13.12
CA VAL A 609 8.34 -28.35 -13.68
C VAL A 609 9.15 -27.73 -12.54
N PRO A 610 10.50 -27.84 -12.55
CA PRO A 610 11.33 -27.23 -11.51
C PRO A 610 11.30 -25.71 -11.60
N ILE A 611 11.44 -25.05 -10.45
CA ILE A 611 11.66 -23.60 -10.37
C ILE A 611 13.05 -23.29 -10.95
N PRO A 612 13.19 -22.24 -11.80
CA PRO A 612 14.49 -21.77 -12.26
C PRO A 612 15.44 -21.44 -11.11
N VAL A 613 16.73 -21.69 -11.30
CA VAL A 613 17.80 -21.38 -10.33
C VAL A 613 18.83 -20.48 -11.03
N PRO A 614 18.48 -19.21 -11.29
CA PRO A 614 19.34 -18.34 -12.09
C PRO A 614 20.66 -18.01 -11.38
N CYS A 615 21.73 -18.07 -12.16
CA CYS A 615 23.05 -17.59 -11.75
C CYS A 615 23.62 -16.76 -12.90
N SER A 616 23.85 -15.46 -12.66
CA SER A 616 24.37 -14.53 -13.65
C SER A 616 25.30 -13.52 -12.98
N GLY A 617 26.44 -13.24 -13.61
CA GLY A 617 27.30 -12.13 -13.20
C GLY A 617 26.74 -10.76 -13.60
N PRO A 618 27.43 -9.67 -13.21
CA PRO A 618 27.11 -8.31 -13.64
C PRO A 618 27.01 -8.21 -15.17
N ARG A 619 26.10 -7.38 -15.66
CA ARG A 619 25.90 -7.17 -17.10
C ARG A 619 25.78 -5.70 -17.43
N ALA A 620 26.47 -5.26 -18.48
CA ALA A 620 26.21 -3.95 -19.07
C ALA A 620 25.02 -4.06 -20.04
N VAL A 621 24.08 -3.13 -19.92
CA VAL A 621 22.95 -2.98 -20.84
C VAL A 621 22.81 -1.50 -21.12
N ALA A 622 22.63 -1.15 -22.39
CA ALA A 622 22.36 0.22 -22.82
C ALA A 622 20.98 0.66 -22.31
N ASP A 623 20.82 1.95 -22.04
CA ASP A 623 19.54 2.51 -21.64
C ASP A 623 18.56 2.47 -22.84
N PRO A 624 17.43 1.73 -22.76
CA PRO A 624 16.49 1.63 -23.87
C PRO A 624 15.46 2.78 -23.90
N GLU A 625 15.45 3.68 -22.91
CA GLU A 625 14.46 4.77 -22.83
C GLU A 625 14.40 5.64 -24.10
N PRO A 626 15.52 6.09 -24.70
CA PRO A 626 15.48 6.94 -25.90
C PRO A 626 14.81 6.25 -27.10
N GLU A 627 15.07 4.97 -27.31
CA GLU A 627 14.48 4.15 -28.37
C GLU A 627 12.99 3.93 -28.14
N LEU A 628 12.59 3.66 -26.89
CA LEU A 628 11.18 3.48 -26.50
C LEU A 628 10.37 4.75 -26.78
N LEU A 629 10.92 5.92 -26.43
CA LEU A 629 10.30 7.21 -26.72
C LEU A 629 10.14 7.45 -28.23
N ARG A 630 11.13 7.05 -29.03
CA ARG A 630 11.08 7.17 -30.49
C ARG A 630 9.99 6.27 -31.10
N LEU A 631 9.92 5.02 -30.67
CA LEU A 631 8.88 4.06 -31.08
C LEU A 631 7.47 4.55 -30.70
N ALA A 632 7.31 5.04 -29.47
CA ALA A 632 6.04 5.61 -29.01
C ALA A 632 5.61 6.81 -29.86
N ALA A 633 6.54 7.69 -30.21
CA ALA A 633 6.28 8.84 -31.06
C ALA A 633 5.90 8.45 -32.51
N GLN A 634 6.50 7.39 -33.05
CA GLN A 634 6.16 6.86 -34.38
C GLN A 634 4.76 6.23 -34.43
N HIS A 635 4.30 5.67 -33.31
CA HIS A 635 3.01 5.02 -33.15
C HIS A 635 2.06 5.80 -32.21
N ALA A 636 2.06 7.13 -32.32
CA ALA A 636 1.26 7.99 -31.44
C ALA A 636 -0.24 7.62 -31.47
N GLY A 637 -0.84 7.50 -30.28
CA GLY A 637 -2.21 7.03 -30.07
C GLY A 637 -2.34 5.51 -29.88
N GLN A 638 -1.29 4.74 -30.12
CA GLN A 638 -1.28 3.29 -29.98
C GLN A 638 -0.33 2.85 -28.85
N VAL A 639 -0.63 1.73 -28.20
CA VAL A 639 0.29 1.14 -27.21
C VAL A 639 1.38 0.37 -27.94
N VAL A 640 2.63 0.68 -27.62
CA VAL A 640 3.80 -0.09 -28.04
C VAL A 640 4.33 -0.84 -26.82
N THR A 641 4.45 -2.15 -26.94
CA THR A 641 4.98 -3.02 -25.89
C THR A 641 6.28 -3.66 -26.36
N VAL A 642 7.37 -3.41 -25.64
CA VAL A 642 8.67 -4.03 -25.90
C VAL A 642 8.96 -5.04 -24.80
N ARG A 643 9.16 -6.30 -25.20
CA ARG A 643 9.58 -7.38 -24.31
C ARG A 643 11.07 -7.62 -24.52
N PHE A 644 11.85 -7.44 -23.46
CA PHE A 644 13.28 -7.73 -23.42
C PHE A 644 13.53 -9.07 -22.74
N THR A 645 14.36 -9.89 -23.37
CA THR A 645 14.81 -11.20 -22.86
C THR A 645 16.30 -11.36 -23.11
N ARG A 646 16.90 -12.46 -22.62
CA ARG A 646 18.31 -12.76 -22.93
C ARG A 646 18.56 -13.02 -24.41
N ALA A 647 17.54 -13.43 -25.16
CA ALA A 647 17.64 -13.72 -26.59
C ALA A 647 17.53 -12.47 -27.47
N GLY A 648 17.16 -11.32 -26.90
CA GLY A 648 16.91 -10.07 -27.62
C GLY A 648 15.59 -9.42 -27.19
N CYS A 649 15.05 -8.56 -28.03
CA CYS A 649 13.78 -7.88 -27.81
C CYS A 649 12.76 -8.16 -28.92
N THR A 650 11.48 -8.22 -28.54
CA THR A 650 10.34 -8.27 -29.47
C THR A 650 9.47 -7.04 -29.26
N VAL A 651 9.10 -6.35 -30.33
CA VAL A 651 8.28 -5.13 -30.30
C VAL A 651 6.87 -5.46 -30.80
N HIS A 652 5.87 -5.11 -30.01
CA HIS A 652 4.46 -5.35 -30.27
C HIS A 652 3.70 -4.04 -30.31
N ARG A 653 2.66 -3.98 -31.13
CA ARG A 653 1.72 -2.86 -31.21
C ARG A 653 0.31 -3.35 -30.90
N HIS A 654 -0.43 -2.58 -30.12
CA HIS A 654 -1.82 -2.88 -29.81
C HIS A 654 -2.70 -2.07 -30.75
N ASP A 655 -3.47 -2.78 -31.57
CA ASP A 655 -4.46 -2.26 -32.50
C ASP A 655 -5.86 -2.66 -32.03
N ASP A 656 -6.91 -2.07 -32.62
CA ASP A 656 -8.31 -2.43 -32.31
C ASP A 656 -8.61 -3.92 -32.60
N ASP A 657 -7.89 -4.52 -33.55
CA ASP A 657 -8.00 -5.93 -33.94
C ASP A 657 -7.16 -6.88 -33.05
N GLY A 658 -6.39 -6.35 -32.09
CA GLY A 658 -5.54 -7.11 -31.16
C GLY A 658 -4.07 -6.70 -31.17
N VAL A 659 -3.19 -7.58 -30.68
CA VAL A 659 -1.75 -7.33 -30.58
C VAL A 659 -1.04 -7.86 -31.82
N SER A 660 -0.27 -7.00 -32.50
CA SER A 660 0.55 -7.34 -33.67
C SER A 660 2.05 -7.26 -33.36
N LEU A 661 2.82 -8.27 -33.76
CA LEU A 661 4.29 -8.25 -33.67
C LEU A 661 4.84 -7.36 -34.79
N LEU A 662 5.57 -6.30 -34.43
CA LEU A 662 6.19 -5.38 -35.39
C LEU A 662 7.60 -5.83 -35.80
N ALA A 663 8.42 -6.25 -34.82
CA ALA A 663 9.82 -6.58 -35.06
C ALA A 663 10.42 -7.48 -33.96
N GLU A 664 11.48 -8.19 -34.32
CA GLU A 664 12.35 -8.93 -33.40
C GLU A 664 13.82 -8.54 -33.70
N ALA A 665 14.59 -8.25 -32.65
CA ALA A 665 15.99 -7.85 -32.76
C ALA A 665 16.81 -8.32 -31.57
N LEU A 666 18.14 -8.33 -31.70
CA LEU A 666 19.05 -8.63 -30.59
C LEU A 666 19.17 -7.44 -29.63
N ASP A 667 19.17 -6.22 -30.16
CA ASP A 667 19.13 -4.96 -29.41
C ASP A 667 18.04 -4.04 -29.99
N LEU A 668 17.35 -3.28 -29.14
CA LEU A 668 16.32 -2.33 -29.57
C LEU A 668 16.90 -1.25 -30.49
N ARG A 669 18.19 -0.94 -30.35
CA ARG A 669 18.91 0.02 -31.20
C ARG A 669 19.10 -0.47 -32.63
N ASP A 670 19.01 -1.78 -32.87
CA ASP A 670 19.13 -2.36 -34.21
C ASP A 670 17.87 -2.12 -35.06
N LEU A 671 16.78 -1.64 -34.44
CA LEU A 671 15.50 -1.33 -35.08
C LEU A 671 15.38 0.13 -35.54
N GLY A 672 16.51 0.85 -35.63
CA GLY A 672 16.62 2.27 -35.95
C GLY A 672 16.11 2.69 -37.32
#